data_AF-A0A0Q5JUI6-F1
#
_entry.id   AF-A0A0Q5JUI6-F1
#
_cell.length_a   1.000
_cell.length_b   1.000
_cell.length_c   1.000
_cell.angle_alpha   90.00
_cell.angle_beta   90.00
_cell.angle_gamma   90.00
#
_symmetry.space_group_name_H-M   'P 1'
#
loop_
_entity.id
_entity.type
_entity.pdbx_description
1 polymer ?
#
loop_
_entity_poly.entity_id
_entity_poly.type
_entity_poly.pdbx_seq_one_letter_code
_entity_poly.pdbx_strand_id
1 'polypeptide(L)'
;MSETEVAPAVPFPADGRRLIVYTIFDRRGEVEDYVLYALDALRQHADHIIAVVNGVLTDAARERLARAADEIIERENAGFDIGAQRAALTHLGDRIAQFDEIVLTNDTWFGPVRPFAALFDRMNARPVHFWAMTDHTAEDHNPITGNGTLPYHFQSFWIAVRRGMFQTERWRRYWRELSEISTYTDAVVRHELVFHNTFTGSGFTGEVAFSSDDYDVVNASLFAPRALIEDGCPLLKRRPFLHWPPFMDRHAVIGRWALKAAADGGYPVEIALSNLARNVAPKVLNADAGLMDVIGPDHPPYDPALALRVVVIAHIFYDEMTDEMIERANTLPGTYDLIVTTPDADRARRIETRIATLPGDRGEVSVRVVDSNDGRDQSAFLIGCRDVLLSDAYDLVVKLHSKKTPQDGYNVGTHFREQQFLNLLNDEEHSSRVLGLFQREPGLGLAFPPMIHIGYPTLGRAWWSNKPGFERLANELGVRVPLDDVSPLAPYGSMFFARPQALRLLVEHPWRYSDFGGAEAYHDGGLAHILERMPSYVAGELGFHSRTIVTPVYAAVSHTALDYKLDEMAGTTPGYAFEKIDRLRALGFVGTGSGKDFLRMYMRLNHMGAVHRLRRLMDPTKRPGQLIDRAVRGLTERRKKS
;
A
#
# COMPACT_ATOMS: atom_id res chain seq x y z
N MET A 1 -2.70 53.83 2.39
CA MET A 1 -2.34 53.67 3.82
C MET A 1 -1.07 52.87 3.86
N SER A 2 -0.02 53.41 4.47
CA SER A 2 1.36 52.90 4.46
C SER A 2 1.42 51.42 4.82
N GLU A 3 2.23 50.65 4.08
CA GLU A 3 2.63 49.30 4.46
C GLU A 3 3.19 49.33 5.88
N THR A 4 2.38 48.89 6.83
CA THR A 4 2.68 48.87 8.26
C THR A 4 3.95 48.04 8.49
N GLU A 5 4.89 48.62 9.22
CA GLU A 5 6.04 47.95 9.82
C GLU A 5 5.57 46.65 10.52
N VAL A 6 6.13 45.50 10.12
CA VAL A 6 5.83 44.22 10.75
C VAL A 6 6.31 44.29 12.20
N ALA A 7 5.42 44.01 13.16
CA ALA A 7 5.80 43.99 14.57
C ALA A 7 6.94 43.00 14.82
N PRO A 8 7.81 43.21 15.82
CA PRO A 8 8.85 42.24 16.16
C PRO A 8 8.25 40.86 16.47
N ALA A 9 8.94 39.82 16.02
CA ALA A 9 8.58 38.45 16.37
C ALA A 9 8.78 38.21 17.87
N VAL A 10 7.84 37.50 18.50
CA VAL A 10 7.87 37.20 19.94
C VAL A 10 7.75 35.71 20.19
N PRO A 11 8.31 35.17 21.28
CA PRO A 11 8.05 33.80 21.74
C PRO A 11 6.55 33.53 21.94
N PHE A 12 6.15 32.26 21.93
CA PHE A 12 4.79 31.86 22.31
C PHE A 12 4.55 32.20 23.80
N PRO A 13 3.43 32.86 24.16
CA PRO A 13 3.16 33.21 25.56
C PRO A 13 3.04 31.97 26.45
N ALA A 14 3.48 32.06 27.71
CA ALA A 14 3.45 30.92 28.63
C ALA A 14 2.01 30.44 28.95
N ASP A 15 1.05 31.36 28.95
CA ASP A 15 -0.38 31.16 29.08
C ASP A 15 -1.12 31.32 27.74
N GLY A 16 -0.38 31.25 26.62
CA GLY A 16 -0.89 31.47 25.28
C GLY A 16 -1.87 30.39 24.85
N ARG A 17 -2.86 30.78 24.05
CA ARG A 17 -3.89 29.87 23.55
C ARG A 17 -3.56 29.36 22.15
N ARG A 18 -3.53 28.05 21.95
CA ARG A 18 -3.26 27.41 20.65
C ARG A 18 -4.51 26.79 20.04
N LEU A 19 -4.75 27.13 18.79
CA LEU A 19 -5.73 26.47 17.93
C LEU A 19 -5.03 25.46 17.01
N ILE A 20 -5.60 24.27 16.85
CA ILE A 20 -5.21 23.33 15.80
C ILE A 20 -6.35 23.23 14.77
N VAL A 21 -6.00 23.40 13.50
CA VAL A 21 -6.84 23.06 12.35
C VAL A 21 -6.26 21.80 11.74
N TYR A 22 -6.97 20.68 11.87
CA TYR A 22 -6.53 19.37 11.39
C TYR A 22 -7.36 18.95 10.20
N THR A 23 -6.74 18.84 9.02
CA THR A 23 -7.43 18.43 7.79
C THR A 23 -7.40 16.93 7.61
N ILE A 24 -8.55 16.34 7.29
CA ILE A 24 -8.73 14.89 7.15
C ILE A 24 -9.34 14.59 5.77
N PHE A 25 -8.82 13.58 5.08
CA PHE A 25 -9.40 13.03 3.86
C PHE A 25 -9.39 11.50 3.90
N ASP A 26 -10.58 10.91 3.84
CA ASP A 26 -10.73 9.47 3.65
C ASP A 26 -11.74 9.17 2.54
N ARG A 27 -11.40 8.20 1.68
CA ARG A 27 -12.24 7.81 0.53
C ARG A 27 -13.49 7.03 0.94
N ARG A 28 -13.54 6.55 2.18
CA ARG A 28 -14.61 5.73 2.73
C ARG A 28 -15.55 6.54 3.63
N GLY A 29 -15.21 7.79 3.92
CA GLY A 29 -15.93 8.61 4.90
C GLY A 29 -15.69 8.14 6.33
N GLU A 30 -14.61 7.40 6.57
CA GLU A 30 -14.19 6.95 7.87
C GLU A 30 -13.14 7.87 8.48
N VAL A 31 -12.83 7.65 9.76
CA VAL A 31 -11.71 8.30 10.45
C VAL A 31 -10.77 7.20 10.92
N GLU A 32 -9.57 7.21 10.36
CA GLU A 32 -8.54 6.21 10.60
C GLU A 32 -7.92 6.37 12.00
N ASP A 33 -7.51 5.26 12.62
CA ASP A 33 -7.07 5.25 14.02
C ASP A 33 -5.84 6.14 14.26
N TYR A 34 -4.94 6.26 13.28
CA TYR A 34 -3.77 7.13 13.39
C TYR A 34 -4.14 8.61 13.48
N VAL A 35 -5.29 9.03 12.92
CA VAL A 35 -5.78 10.41 13.03
C VAL A 35 -6.25 10.68 14.45
N LEU A 36 -7.00 9.75 15.05
CA LEU A 36 -7.44 9.90 16.44
C LEU A 36 -6.25 9.88 17.40
N TYR A 37 -5.30 8.97 17.19
CA TYR A 37 -4.05 8.91 17.95
C TYR A 37 -3.27 10.24 17.88
N ALA A 38 -3.20 10.87 16.70
CA ALA A 38 -2.60 12.19 16.52
C ALA A 38 -3.37 13.28 17.28
N LEU A 39 -4.70 13.35 17.13
CA LEU A 39 -5.55 14.36 17.76
C LEU A 39 -5.51 14.28 19.29
N ASP A 40 -5.56 13.06 19.84
CA ASP A 40 -5.50 12.82 21.29
C ASP A 40 -4.17 13.30 21.88
N ALA A 41 -3.05 13.08 21.18
CA ALA A 41 -1.77 13.59 21.62
C ALA A 41 -1.65 15.11 21.46
N LEU A 42 -2.17 15.67 20.38
CA LEU A 42 -2.18 17.11 20.12
C LEU A 42 -3.04 17.89 21.12
N ARG A 43 -4.08 17.25 21.70
CA ARG A 43 -4.96 17.84 22.71
C ARG A 43 -4.21 18.44 23.89
N GLN A 44 -3.09 17.84 24.29
CA GLN A 44 -2.26 18.34 25.41
C GLN A 44 -1.57 19.68 25.11
N HIS A 45 -1.53 20.08 23.84
CA HIS A 45 -0.86 21.29 23.37
C HIS A 45 -1.81 22.29 22.72
N ALA A 46 -3.12 22.05 22.80
CA ALA A 46 -4.15 22.83 22.12
C ALA A 46 -5.33 23.17 23.03
N ASP A 47 -5.76 24.42 23.00
CA ASP A 47 -6.98 24.90 23.65
C ASP A 47 -8.23 24.56 22.83
N HIS A 48 -8.07 24.45 21.52
CA HIS A 48 -9.17 24.20 20.60
C HIS A 48 -8.67 23.44 19.37
N ILE A 49 -9.45 22.47 18.90
CA ILE A 49 -9.17 21.69 17.70
C ILE A 49 -10.39 21.73 16.79
N ILE A 50 -10.18 22.20 15.57
CA ILE A 50 -11.13 22.13 14.46
C ILE A 50 -10.67 21.03 13.52
N ALA A 51 -11.47 19.97 13.40
CA ALA A 51 -11.27 18.96 12.38
C ALA A 51 -12.02 19.35 11.10
N VAL A 52 -11.30 19.47 9.99
CA VAL A 52 -11.89 19.78 8.68
C VAL A 52 -11.84 18.54 7.81
N VAL A 53 -13.00 17.98 7.51
CA VAL A 53 -13.13 16.76 6.71
C VAL A 53 -13.44 17.13 5.26
N ASN A 54 -12.51 16.77 4.37
CA ASN A 54 -12.70 16.83 2.93
C ASN A 54 -13.49 15.61 2.48
N GLY A 55 -14.81 15.72 2.44
CA GLY A 55 -15.73 14.65 2.09
C GLY A 55 -16.91 14.59 3.04
N VAL A 56 -17.53 13.41 3.12
CA VAL A 56 -18.66 13.13 3.99
C VAL A 56 -18.26 12.06 4.99
N LEU A 57 -18.57 12.26 6.26
CA LEU A 57 -18.37 11.26 7.30
C LEU A 57 -19.56 10.30 7.37
N THR A 58 -19.26 9.04 7.66
CA THR A 58 -20.26 8.13 8.23
C THR A 58 -20.64 8.59 9.63
N ASP A 59 -21.84 8.21 10.11
CA ASP A 59 -22.30 8.58 11.45
C ASP A 59 -21.35 8.09 12.55
N ALA A 60 -20.85 6.86 12.41
CA ALA A 60 -19.88 6.28 13.34
C ALA A 60 -18.55 7.06 13.33
N ALA A 61 -18.07 7.47 12.15
CA ALA A 61 -16.84 8.25 12.05
C ALA A 61 -17.00 9.65 12.65
N ARG A 62 -18.16 10.29 12.45
CA ARG A 62 -18.49 11.57 13.09
C ARG A 62 -18.47 11.47 14.60
N GLU A 63 -19.11 10.44 15.17
CA GLU A 63 -19.15 10.26 16.62
C GLU A 63 -17.75 10.06 17.20
N ARG A 64 -16.91 9.25 16.54
CA ARG A 64 -15.51 9.04 16.95
C ARG A 64 -14.71 10.34 16.91
N LEU A 65 -14.82 11.10 15.83
CA LEU A 65 -14.10 12.35 15.66
C LEU A 65 -14.54 13.44 16.66
N ALA A 66 -15.84 13.48 16.99
CA ALA A 66 -16.39 14.45 17.95
C ALA A 66 -15.87 14.28 19.38
N ARG A 67 -15.26 13.13 19.69
CA ARG A 67 -14.58 12.89 20.97
C ARG A 67 -13.17 13.47 21.02
N ALA A 68 -12.55 13.66 19.85
CA ALA A 68 -11.17 14.11 19.70
C ALA A 68 -11.05 15.58 19.26
N ALA A 69 -12.08 16.15 18.63
CA ALA A 69 -12.13 17.54 18.13
C ALA A 69 -13.31 18.32 18.71
N ASP A 70 -13.14 19.64 18.89
CA ASP A 70 -14.17 20.51 19.47
C ASP A 70 -15.19 20.98 18.42
N GLU A 71 -14.75 21.12 17.17
CA GLU A 71 -15.59 21.45 16.03
C GLU A 71 -15.24 20.55 14.84
N ILE A 72 -16.26 20.14 14.09
CA ILE A 72 -16.12 19.36 12.86
C ILE A 72 -16.73 20.17 11.71
N ILE A 73 -15.96 20.36 10.65
CA ILE A 73 -16.40 21.00 9.41
C ILE A 73 -16.30 19.99 8.28
N GLU A 74 -17.43 19.55 7.73
CA GLU A 74 -17.45 18.77 6.49
C GLU A 74 -17.58 19.70 5.29
N ARG A 75 -16.85 19.36 4.22
CA ARG A 75 -16.86 20.12 2.99
C ARG A 75 -16.53 19.22 1.80
N GLU A 76 -16.88 19.67 0.60
CA GLU A 76 -16.39 19.03 -0.62
C GLU A 76 -14.86 19.06 -0.68
N ASN A 77 -14.25 18.01 -1.23
CA ASN A 77 -12.80 17.92 -1.43
C ASN A 77 -12.31 18.79 -2.62
N ALA A 78 -12.77 20.04 -2.70
CA ALA A 78 -12.28 21.04 -3.64
C ALA A 78 -11.12 21.82 -3.02
N GLY A 79 -10.05 22.10 -3.77
CA GLY A 79 -8.88 22.81 -3.22
C GLY A 79 -8.04 22.03 -2.21
N PHE A 80 -8.32 20.74 -2.00
CA PHE A 80 -7.59 19.84 -1.11
C PHE A 80 -7.36 20.44 0.29
N ASP A 81 -6.19 20.22 0.88
CA ASP A 81 -5.89 20.63 2.25
C ASP A 81 -5.88 22.15 2.43
N ILE A 82 -5.42 22.88 1.42
CA ILE A 82 -5.37 24.35 1.49
C ILE A 82 -6.78 24.94 1.45
N GLY A 83 -7.69 24.34 0.66
CA GLY A 83 -9.10 24.67 0.67
C GLY A 83 -9.77 24.43 2.02
N ALA A 84 -9.39 23.33 2.70
CA ALA A 84 -9.86 23.00 4.04
C ALA A 84 -9.36 24.01 5.09
N GLN A 85 -8.08 24.35 5.06
CA GLN A 85 -7.50 25.40 5.92
C GLN A 85 -8.20 26.75 5.70
N ARG A 86 -8.42 27.16 4.44
CA ARG A 86 -9.17 28.38 4.12
C ARG A 86 -10.59 28.35 4.70
N ALA A 87 -11.27 27.21 4.60
CA ALA A 87 -12.63 27.04 5.13
C ALA A 87 -12.66 27.21 6.66
N ALA A 88 -11.72 26.59 7.39
CA ALA A 88 -11.61 26.77 8.84
C ALA A 88 -11.31 28.22 9.23
N LEU A 89 -10.38 28.88 8.55
CA LEU A 89 -10.06 30.29 8.79
C LEU A 89 -11.25 31.21 8.53
N THR A 90 -12.04 30.92 7.48
CA THR A 90 -13.27 31.65 7.16
C THR A 90 -14.35 31.43 8.23
N HIS A 91 -14.52 30.18 8.68
CA HIS A 91 -15.46 29.79 9.73
C HIS A 91 -15.14 30.43 11.09
N LEU A 92 -13.85 30.55 11.44
CA LEU A 92 -13.41 31.26 12.63
C LEU A 92 -13.75 32.74 12.59
N GLY A 93 -13.56 33.39 11.44
CA GLY A 93 -13.74 34.84 11.32
C GLY A 93 -12.98 35.60 12.40
N ASP A 94 -13.66 36.52 13.09
CA ASP A 94 -13.05 37.32 14.16
C ASP A 94 -12.68 36.51 15.42
N ARG A 95 -13.23 35.29 15.59
CA ARG A 95 -12.88 34.40 16.71
C ARG A 95 -11.41 34.00 16.69
N ILE A 96 -10.73 34.07 15.54
CA ILE A 96 -9.29 33.79 15.44
C ILE A 96 -8.46 34.68 16.39
N ALA A 97 -8.98 35.86 16.76
CA ALA A 97 -8.31 36.79 17.67
C ALA A 97 -8.25 36.33 19.13
N GLN A 98 -8.91 35.23 19.49
CA GLN A 98 -8.84 34.64 20.84
C GLN A 98 -7.60 33.75 21.07
N PHE A 99 -6.88 33.44 20.00
CA PHE A 99 -5.70 32.58 20.02
C PHE A 99 -4.41 33.39 19.85
N ASP A 100 -3.30 32.78 20.23
CA ASP A 100 -1.95 33.32 20.10
C ASP A 100 -1.15 32.59 19.02
N GLU A 101 -1.50 31.34 18.76
CA GLU A 101 -0.95 30.53 17.66
C GLU A 101 -2.03 29.66 17.03
N ILE A 102 -1.98 29.54 15.71
CA ILE A 102 -2.78 28.58 14.93
C ILE A 102 -1.84 27.56 14.30
N VAL A 103 -2.13 26.27 14.42
CA VAL A 103 -1.40 25.21 13.73
C VAL A 103 -2.29 24.65 12.63
N LEU A 104 -1.87 24.83 11.39
CA LEU A 104 -2.51 24.26 10.21
C LEU A 104 -1.79 22.95 9.89
N THR A 105 -2.48 21.82 10.06
CA THR A 105 -1.93 20.49 9.76
C THR A 105 -2.95 19.58 9.06
N ASN A 106 -2.49 18.44 8.56
CA ASN A 106 -3.31 17.46 7.84
C ASN A 106 -2.97 16.03 8.27
N ASP A 107 -3.62 15.06 7.63
CA ASP A 107 -3.48 13.63 7.92
C ASP A 107 -2.42 12.91 7.05
N THR A 108 -1.48 13.65 6.45
CA THR A 108 -0.47 13.08 5.52
C THR A 108 0.78 12.52 6.24
N TRP A 109 0.69 12.32 7.54
CA TRP A 109 1.76 11.82 8.42
C TRP A 109 1.18 10.92 9.53
N PHE A 110 2.04 10.07 10.09
CA PHE A 110 1.81 9.25 11.27
C PHE A 110 2.52 9.86 12.46
N GLY A 111 1.88 9.89 13.62
CA GLY A 111 2.49 10.35 14.85
C GLY A 111 1.50 10.66 15.96
N PRO A 112 1.98 11.05 17.15
CA PRO A 112 3.39 11.27 17.45
C PRO A 112 4.23 9.99 17.45
N VAL A 113 5.32 9.97 16.69
CA VAL A 113 6.38 8.93 16.75
C VAL A 113 7.51 9.30 17.73
N ARG A 114 7.47 10.54 18.23
CA ARG A 114 8.20 11.07 19.37
C ARG A 114 7.26 12.05 20.10
N PRO A 115 7.41 12.27 21.42
CA PRO A 115 6.53 13.19 22.15
C PRO A 115 6.55 14.62 21.58
N PHE A 116 5.37 15.23 21.44
CA PHE A 116 5.23 16.61 20.95
C PHE A 116 5.82 17.67 21.90
N ALA A 117 5.89 17.37 23.21
CA ALA A 117 6.31 18.35 24.22
C ALA A 117 7.66 19.00 23.91
N ALA A 118 8.70 18.21 23.60
CA ALA A 118 10.03 18.74 23.31
C ALA A 118 10.05 19.64 22.06
N LEU A 119 9.25 19.31 21.04
CA LEU A 119 9.07 20.15 19.87
C LEU A 119 8.41 21.48 20.23
N PHE A 120 7.27 21.44 20.93
CA PHE A 120 6.54 22.66 21.29
C PHE A 120 7.36 23.53 22.24
N ASP A 121 8.02 22.97 23.25
CA ASP A 121 8.88 23.73 24.16
C ASP A 121 9.98 24.49 23.41
N ARG A 122 10.64 23.80 22.47
CA ARG A 122 11.67 24.39 21.61
C ARG A 122 11.10 25.52 20.76
N MET A 123 9.99 25.29 20.06
CA MET A 123 9.43 26.27 19.15
C MET A 123 8.76 27.43 19.88
N ASN A 124 8.15 27.20 21.05
CA ASN A 124 7.57 28.22 21.91
C ASN A 124 8.62 29.28 22.29
N ALA A 125 9.85 28.86 22.61
CA ALA A 125 10.93 29.76 22.99
C ALA A 125 11.48 30.62 21.83
N ARG A 126 11.25 30.24 20.57
CA ARG A 126 11.77 30.95 19.39
C ARG A 126 10.96 32.22 19.11
N PRO A 127 11.56 33.40 18.92
CA PRO A 127 10.84 34.59 18.51
C PRO A 127 10.57 34.56 17.00
N VAL A 128 9.48 33.91 16.59
CA VAL A 128 9.07 33.76 15.17
C VAL A 128 7.64 34.23 14.94
N HIS A 129 7.33 34.62 13.71
CA HIS A 129 5.96 34.92 13.27
C HIS A 129 5.22 33.65 12.83
N PHE A 130 5.95 32.69 12.26
CA PHE A 130 5.43 31.41 11.82
C PHE A 130 6.55 30.38 11.77
N TRP A 131 6.21 29.10 11.81
CA TRP A 131 7.17 28.02 11.65
C TRP A 131 6.55 26.80 10.99
N ALA A 132 7.38 25.96 10.36
CA ALA A 132 6.95 24.70 9.77
C ALA A 132 7.68 23.51 10.39
N MET A 133 7.12 22.31 10.26
CA MET A 133 7.78 21.10 10.76
C MET A 133 9.08 20.83 9.99
N THR A 134 9.00 20.88 8.66
CA THR A 134 10.11 20.64 7.73
C THR A 134 10.01 21.56 6.52
N ASP A 135 11.10 21.67 5.78
CA ASP A 135 11.23 22.46 4.56
C ASP A 135 11.52 21.60 3.32
N HIS A 136 11.64 22.29 2.20
CA HIS A 136 12.24 21.80 0.99
C HIS A 136 13.32 22.80 0.53
N THR A 137 14.54 22.33 0.30
CA THR A 137 15.63 23.20 -0.15
C THR A 137 15.43 23.64 -1.60
N ALA A 138 16.09 24.72 -2.01
CA ALA A 138 15.96 25.17 -3.40
C ALA A 138 16.60 24.17 -4.36
N GLU A 139 15.95 23.90 -5.51
CA GLU A 139 16.48 23.06 -6.57
C GLU A 139 16.60 23.83 -7.89
N ASP A 140 17.66 23.60 -8.65
CA ASP A 140 17.89 24.25 -9.95
C ASP A 140 16.89 23.80 -11.03
N HIS A 141 16.33 22.60 -10.87
CA HIS A 141 15.32 22.06 -11.75
C HIS A 141 14.04 21.84 -10.96
N ASN A 142 12.95 22.51 -11.37
CA ASN A 142 11.66 22.32 -10.77
C ASN A 142 11.02 21.01 -11.29
N PRO A 143 10.96 19.94 -10.46
CA PRO A 143 10.43 18.65 -10.90
C PRO A 143 8.91 18.68 -11.11
N ILE A 144 8.22 19.70 -10.61
CA ILE A 144 6.76 19.85 -10.67
C ILE A 144 6.34 20.53 -11.97
N THR A 145 7.02 21.61 -12.36
CA THR A 145 6.71 22.36 -13.59
C THR A 145 7.54 21.89 -14.79
N GLY A 146 8.63 21.15 -14.54
CA GLY A 146 9.61 20.71 -15.54
C GLY A 146 10.48 21.83 -16.11
N ASN A 147 10.35 23.07 -15.61
CA ASN A 147 11.07 24.25 -16.09
C ASN A 147 11.31 25.26 -14.95
N GLY A 148 12.50 25.88 -14.95
CA GLY A 148 12.91 26.86 -13.93
C GLY A 148 13.39 26.21 -12.64
N THR A 149 13.66 27.04 -11.63
CA THR A 149 14.10 26.60 -10.30
C THR A 149 12.91 26.34 -9.37
N LEU A 150 13.06 25.37 -8.47
CA LEU A 150 12.19 25.20 -7.32
C LEU A 150 12.72 26.09 -6.18
N PRO A 151 11.99 27.11 -5.73
CA PRO A 151 12.47 27.93 -4.64
C PRO A 151 12.44 27.16 -3.31
N TYR A 152 13.28 27.59 -2.36
CA TYR A 152 13.15 27.19 -0.96
C TYR A 152 11.73 27.46 -0.45
N HIS A 153 11.15 26.52 0.27
CA HIS A 153 9.82 26.66 0.84
C HIS A 153 9.57 25.75 2.05
N PHE A 154 8.57 26.13 2.85
CA PHE A 154 8.07 25.31 3.95
C PHE A 154 7.07 24.28 3.44
N GLN A 155 7.07 23.08 4.02
CA GLN A 155 6.13 22.04 3.63
C GLN A 155 4.75 22.27 4.28
N SER A 156 3.69 22.19 3.47
CA SER A 156 2.34 22.66 3.82
C SER A 156 1.57 21.77 4.82
N PHE A 157 2.08 20.57 5.12
CA PHE A 157 1.41 19.62 6.02
C PHE A 157 1.45 20.01 7.49
N TRP A 158 2.31 20.97 7.86
CA TRP A 158 2.37 21.52 9.20
C TRP A 158 2.97 22.92 9.16
N ILE A 159 2.12 23.92 9.38
CA ILE A 159 2.53 25.32 9.52
C ILE A 159 1.85 25.90 10.75
N ALA A 160 2.64 26.42 11.69
CA ALA A 160 2.16 27.18 12.83
C ALA A 160 2.35 28.67 12.58
N VAL A 161 1.34 29.48 12.87
CA VAL A 161 1.35 30.94 12.63
C VAL A 161 0.92 31.66 13.90
N ARG A 162 1.68 32.68 14.31
CA ARG A 162 1.43 33.45 15.52
C ARG A 162 0.62 34.70 15.28
N ARG A 163 0.03 35.21 16.36
CA ARG A 163 -0.88 36.36 16.38
C ARG A 163 -0.37 37.58 15.63
N GLY A 164 0.91 37.92 15.81
CA GLY A 164 1.55 39.04 15.14
C GLY A 164 1.47 38.99 13.61
N MET A 165 1.29 37.79 13.03
CA MET A 165 1.13 37.59 11.60
C MET A 165 -0.35 37.43 11.20
N PHE A 166 -1.10 36.52 11.84
CA PHE A 166 -2.46 36.21 11.38
C PHE A 166 -3.50 37.31 11.65
N GLN A 167 -3.17 38.32 12.48
CA GLN A 167 -4.03 39.49 12.67
C GLN A 167 -3.80 40.62 11.66
N THR A 168 -2.82 40.47 10.78
CA THR A 168 -2.49 41.51 9.78
C THR A 168 -3.43 41.46 8.57
N GLU A 169 -3.65 42.61 7.92
CA GLU A 169 -4.39 42.62 6.65
C GLU A 169 -3.66 41.82 5.56
N ARG A 170 -2.33 41.68 5.66
CA ARG A 170 -1.54 40.89 4.72
C ARG A 170 -1.92 39.41 4.77
N TRP A 171 -2.08 38.85 5.96
CA TRP A 171 -2.60 37.50 6.16
C TRP A 171 -4.03 37.35 5.62
N ARG A 172 -4.95 38.26 6.01
CA ARG A 172 -6.35 38.20 5.56
C ARG A 172 -6.46 38.26 4.04
N ARG A 173 -5.70 39.16 3.42
CA ARG A 173 -5.63 39.33 1.97
C ARG A 173 -5.12 38.07 1.28
N TYR A 174 -4.06 37.44 1.79
CA TYR A 174 -3.49 36.22 1.22
C TYR A 174 -4.56 35.13 1.05
N TRP A 175 -5.33 34.84 2.10
CA TRP A 175 -6.38 33.82 2.06
C TRP A 175 -7.60 34.23 1.22
N ARG A 176 -7.94 35.52 1.21
CA ARG A 176 -9.04 36.07 0.41
C ARG A 176 -8.74 36.03 -1.10
N GLU A 177 -7.50 36.29 -1.48
CA GLU A 177 -7.03 36.35 -2.87
C GLU A 177 -6.43 35.02 -3.36
N LEU A 178 -6.36 34.00 -2.49
CA LEU A 178 -5.85 32.68 -2.86
C LEU A 178 -6.69 32.10 -4.02
N SER A 179 -6.03 31.99 -5.17
CA SER A 179 -6.64 31.48 -6.40
C SER A 179 -7.19 30.07 -6.22
N GLU A 180 -8.19 29.71 -7.02
CA GLU A 180 -8.80 28.39 -6.98
C GLU A 180 -7.77 27.29 -7.25
N ILE A 181 -7.68 26.33 -6.33
CA ILE A 181 -6.80 25.17 -6.41
C ILE A 181 -7.61 24.02 -6.98
N SER A 182 -7.30 23.60 -8.20
CA SER A 182 -8.05 22.54 -8.91
C SER A 182 -7.30 21.21 -8.96
N THR A 183 -5.99 21.24 -8.82
CA THR A 183 -5.11 20.06 -8.88
C THR A 183 -4.12 20.04 -7.73
N TYR A 184 -3.54 18.87 -7.43
CA TYR A 184 -2.43 18.76 -6.47
C TYR A 184 -1.26 19.67 -6.86
N THR A 185 -0.93 19.73 -8.16
CA THR A 185 0.09 20.63 -8.70
C THR A 185 -0.23 22.09 -8.43
N ASP A 186 -1.49 22.51 -8.55
CA ASP A 186 -1.91 23.87 -8.18
C ASP A 186 -1.70 24.15 -6.69
N ALA A 187 -1.99 23.18 -5.81
CA ALA A 187 -1.78 23.33 -4.37
C ALA A 187 -0.30 23.59 -4.07
N VAL A 188 0.60 22.84 -4.71
CA VAL A 188 2.03 23.03 -4.53
C VAL A 188 2.48 24.37 -5.12
N VAL A 189 2.19 24.62 -6.41
CA VAL A 189 2.72 25.78 -7.13
C VAL A 189 2.14 27.10 -6.63
N ARG A 190 0.85 27.14 -6.25
CA ARG A 190 0.16 28.39 -5.90
C ARG A 190 0.14 28.68 -4.41
N HIS A 191 0.34 27.67 -3.57
CA HIS A 191 0.40 27.84 -2.12
C HIS A 191 1.77 27.44 -1.56
N GLU A 192 2.15 26.16 -1.62
CA GLU A 192 3.35 25.64 -0.93
C GLU A 192 4.64 26.38 -1.32
N LEU A 193 4.88 26.58 -2.63
CA LEU A 193 6.08 27.29 -3.12
C LEU A 193 6.08 28.80 -2.83
N VAL A 194 4.89 29.37 -2.60
CA VAL A 194 4.68 30.82 -2.58
C VAL A 194 4.49 31.34 -1.16
N PHE A 195 3.93 30.54 -0.25
CA PHE A 195 3.56 30.95 1.10
C PHE A 195 4.75 31.50 1.88
N HIS A 196 5.83 30.73 1.98
CA HIS A 196 7.05 31.15 2.70
C HIS A 196 7.59 32.47 2.15
N ASN A 197 7.88 32.51 0.85
CA ASN A 197 8.48 33.67 0.17
C ASN A 197 7.60 34.93 0.23
N THR A 198 6.27 34.75 0.17
CA THR A 198 5.32 35.86 0.27
C THR A 198 5.45 36.58 1.59
N PHE A 199 5.53 35.84 2.70
CA PHE A 199 5.56 36.42 4.04
C PHE A 199 6.97 36.82 4.49
N THR A 200 8.02 36.04 4.19
CA THR A 200 9.40 36.48 4.49
C THR A 200 9.78 37.72 3.71
N GLY A 201 9.41 37.81 2.42
CA GLY A 201 9.57 39.03 1.61
C GLY A 201 8.75 40.24 2.10
N SER A 202 7.92 40.07 3.13
CA SER A 202 7.16 41.13 3.79
C SER A 202 7.81 41.66 5.07
N GLY A 203 8.91 41.04 5.52
CA GLY A 203 9.50 41.29 6.84
C GLY A 203 9.00 40.38 7.96
N PHE A 204 8.18 39.34 7.68
CA PHE A 204 7.87 38.32 8.69
C PHE A 204 9.04 37.33 8.87
N THR A 205 9.19 36.81 10.08
CA THR A 205 10.27 35.90 10.47
C THR A 205 9.71 34.48 10.54
N GLY A 206 10.25 33.58 9.71
CA GLY A 206 9.88 32.17 9.69
C GLY A 206 11.07 31.26 9.99
N GLU A 207 10.85 30.18 10.73
CA GLU A 207 11.84 29.11 10.96
C GLU A 207 11.26 27.72 10.68
N VAL A 208 12.11 26.71 10.49
CA VAL A 208 11.70 25.30 10.46
C VAL A 208 12.16 24.58 11.72
N ALA A 209 11.36 23.62 12.18
CA ALA A 209 11.69 22.83 13.35
C ALA A 209 12.80 21.81 13.05
N PHE A 210 12.83 21.25 11.84
CA PHE A 210 13.83 20.32 11.34
C PHE A 210 14.20 20.72 9.92
N SER A 211 15.42 21.20 9.69
CA SER A 211 15.85 21.66 8.37
C SER A 211 16.38 20.50 7.54
N SER A 212 16.08 20.51 6.25
CA SER A 212 16.60 19.50 5.32
C SER A 212 18.10 19.65 5.09
N ASP A 213 18.66 20.85 5.32
CA ASP A 213 20.10 21.11 5.28
C ASP A 213 20.87 20.30 6.34
N ASP A 214 20.25 19.99 7.48
CA ASP A 214 20.88 19.16 8.55
C ASP A 214 21.14 17.71 8.10
N TYR A 215 20.54 17.30 6.99
CA TYR A 215 20.57 15.93 6.46
C TYR A 215 21.18 15.84 5.05
N ASP A 216 21.69 16.94 4.50
CA ASP A 216 22.23 17.04 3.13
C ASP A 216 21.24 16.53 2.04
N VAL A 217 19.94 16.77 2.23
CA VAL A 217 18.89 16.38 1.27
C VAL A 217 17.94 17.54 0.99
N VAL A 218 17.22 17.46 -0.14
CA VAL A 218 16.28 18.52 -0.52
C VAL A 218 14.96 18.46 0.23
N ASN A 219 14.64 17.31 0.84
CA ASN A 219 13.39 17.07 1.56
C ASN A 219 13.60 15.96 2.59
N ALA A 220 13.94 16.33 3.83
CA ALA A 220 14.25 15.36 4.88
C ALA A 220 13.07 14.43 5.20
N SER A 221 11.83 14.93 5.14
CA SER A 221 10.64 14.13 5.44
C SER A 221 10.41 12.96 4.47
N LEU A 222 10.97 13.06 3.26
CA LEU A 222 10.93 12.01 2.24
C LEU A 222 12.22 11.18 2.21
N PHE A 223 13.39 11.83 2.29
CA PHE A 223 14.68 11.20 2.02
C PHE A 223 15.48 10.82 3.27
N ALA A 224 15.16 11.41 4.43
CA ALA A 224 15.81 11.11 5.70
C ALA A 224 14.80 10.81 6.84
N PRO A 225 13.71 10.05 6.62
CA PRO A 225 12.65 9.89 7.61
C PRO A 225 13.13 9.26 8.91
N ARG A 226 14.11 8.33 8.84
CA ARG A 226 14.70 7.71 10.04
C ARG A 226 15.48 8.73 10.88
N ALA A 227 16.37 9.49 10.24
CA ALA A 227 17.22 10.46 10.93
C ALA A 227 16.38 11.56 11.59
N LEU A 228 15.34 12.05 10.91
CA LEU A 228 14.37 12.98 11.49
C LEU A 228 13.76 12.47 12.81
N ILE A 229 13.32 11.21 12.82
CA ILE A 229 12.73 10.58 14.01
C ILE A 229 13.76 10.43 15.13
N GLU A 230 15.00 10.05 14.78
CA GLU A 230 16.11 9.94 15.73
C GLU A 230 16.46 11.30 16.36
N ASP A 231 16.33 12.41 15.62
CA ASP A 231 16.53 13.79 16.11
C ASP A 231 15.32 14.36 16.86
N GLY A 232 14.28 13.55 17.08
CA GLY A 232 13.13 13.92 17.89
C GLY A 232 11.96 14.49 17.10
N CYS A 233 11.94 14.38 15.77
CA CYS A 233 10.77 14.73 14.97
C CYS A 233 9.58 13.86 15.38
N PRO A 234 8.45 14.45 15.79
CA PRO A 234 7.29 13.69 16.23
C PRO A 234 6.50 13.10 15.06
N LEU A 235 6.84 13.39 13.81
CA LEU A 235 6.07 12.96 12.66
C LEU A 235 6.87 12.03 11.74
N LEU A 236 6.21 10.98 11.26
CA LEU A 236 6.66 10.15 10.15
C LEU A 236 5.75 10.41 8.95
N LYS A 237 6.28 10.98 7.87
CA LYS A 237 5.47 11.18 6.65
C LYS A 237 4.94 9.85 6.11
N ARG A 238 3.73 9.87 5.55
CA ARG A 238 3.17 8.70 4.84
C ARG A 238 3.88 8.47 3.51
N ARG A 239 4.29 9.54 2.84
CA ARG A 239 4.82 9.54 1.45
C ARG A 239 5.92 8.48 1.18
N PRO A 240 6.90 8.21 2.08
CA PRO A 240 7.88 7.14 1.89
C PRO A 240 7.29 5.74 1.65
N PHE A 241 6.03 5.49 2.02
CA PHE A 241 5.36 4.19 1.90
C PHE A 241 4.40 4.07 0.71
N LEU A 242 4.17 5.16 -0.01
CA LEU A 242 3.28 5.21 -1.18
C LEU A 242 3.90 5.98 -2.34
N HIS A 243 5.23 6.06 -2.38
CA HIS A 243 5.94 6.59 -3.51
C HIS A 243 6.16 5.48 -4.54
N TRP A 244 6.85 5.80 -5.63
CA TRP A 244 7.32 4.78 -6.55
C TRP A 244 8.60 4.12 -6.02
N PRO A 245 8.62 2.79 -5.75
CA PRO A 245 9.75 2.15 -5.08
C PRO A 245 11.12 2.32 -5.77
N PRO A 246 11.26 2.21 -7.11
CA PRO A 246 12.54 2.46 -7.79
C PRO A 246 13.08 3.89 -7.61
N PHE A 247 12.21 4.87 -7.35
CA PHE A 247 12.65 6.21 -7.02
C PHE A 247 13.16 6.27 -5.57
N MET A 248 12.48 5.64 -4.63
CA MET A 248 12.93 5.57 -3.23
C MET A 248 14.26 4.81 -3.09
N ASP A 249 14.43 3.75 -3.88
CA ASP A 249 15.66 2.94 -3.99
C ASP A 249 16.90 3.78 -4.32
N ARG A 250 16.79 4.72 -5.29
CA ARG A 250 17.88 5.66 -5.62
C ARG A 250 18.41 6.41 -4.39
N HIS A 251 17.51 6.74 -3.47
CA HIS A 251 17.80 7.53 -2.28
C HIS A 251 18.01 6.67 -1.03
N ALA A 252 18.08 5.33 -1.18
CA ALA A 252 18.25 4.39 -0.08
C ALA A 252 17.23 4.57 1.06
N VAL A 253 15.99 4.98 0.73
CA VAL A 253 14.94 5.18 1.72
C VAL A 253 14.26 3.85 2.01
N ILE A 254 14.62 3.24 3.14
CA ILE A 254 14.11 1.93 3.56
C ILE A 254 12.99 2.10 4.59
N GLY A 255 11.73 1.97 4.16
CA GLY A 255 10.59 2.19 5.04
C GLY A 255 10.51 1.24 6.24
N ARG A 256 11.03 0.00 6.12
CA ARG A 256 11.15 -0.94 7.27
C ARG A 256 11.87 -0.31 8.45
N TRP A 257 12.94 0.45 8.20
CA TRP A 257 13.73 1.09 9.26
C TRP A 257 13.05 2.34 9.82
N ALA A 258 12.31 3.08 8.99
CA ALA A 258 11.49 4.20 9.46
C ALA A 258 10.35 3.72 10.37
N LEU A 259 9.66 2.63 10.01
CA LEU A 259 8.64 2.00 10.86
C LEU A 259 9.25 1.49 12.17
N LYS A 260 10.44 0.86 12.12
CA LYS A 260 11.15 0.45 13.34
C LYS A 260 11.49 1.65 14.23
N ALA A 261 12.03 2.74 13.67
CA ALA A 261 12.36 3.94 14.43
C ALA A 261 11.11 4.57 15.09
N ALA A 262 9.95 4.51 14.41
CA ALA A 262 8.68 4.92 14.98
C ALA A 262 8.22 4.01 16.13
N ALA A 263 8.28 2.69 15.95
CA ALA A 263 7.96 1.71 16.99
C ALA A 263 8.86 1.88 18.23
N ASP A 264 10.17 2.06 18.03
CA ASP A 264 11.13 2.31 19.10
C ASP A 264 10.82 3.63 19.87
N GLY A 265 10.05 4.54 19.25
CA GLY A 265 9.49 5.74 19.86
C GLY A 265 8.19 5.57 20.63
N GLY A 266 7.66 4.35 20.68
CA GLY A 266 6.37 4.05 21.28
C GLY A 266 5.17 4.22 20.34
N TYR A 267 5.38 4.45 19.03
CA TYR A 267 4.27 4.54 18.09
C TYR A 267 3.68 3.16 17.78
N PRO A 268 2.35 2.97 17.84
CA PRO A 268 1.69 1.73 17.45
C PRO A 268 1.74 1.54 15.93
N VAL A 269 2.77 0.88 15.39
CA VAL A 269 2.95 0.72 13.94
C VAL A 269 1.81 -0.03 13.25
N GLU A 270 1.06 -0.84 13.98
CA GLU A 270 -0.11 -1.57 13.50
C GLU A 270 -1.20 -0.65 12.95
N ILE A 271 -1.44 0.53 13.56
CA ILE A 271 -2.46 1.46 13.06
C ILE A 271 -1.99 2.16 11.78
N ALA A 272 -0.68 2.37 11.61
CA ALA A 272 -0.11 2.84 10.35
C ALA A 272 -0.21 1.77 9.26
N LEU A 273 0.14 0.51 9.57
CA LEU A 273 0.06 -0.59 8.61
C LEU A 273 -1.39 -0.84 8.15
N SER A 274 -2.37 -0.73 9.04
CA SER A 274 -3.79 -0.78 8.68
C SER A 274 -4.16 0.30 7.66
N ASN A 275 -3.81 1.56 7.94
CA ASN A 275 -4.05 2.67 7.00
C ASN A 275 -3.36 2.44 5.65
N LEU A 276 -2.10 2.01 5.67
CA LEU A 276 -1.32 1.77 4.46
C LEU A 276 -1.92 0.62 3.64
N ALA A 277 -2.34 -0.47 4.27
CA ALA A 277 -2.96 -1.61 3.60
C ALA A 277 -4.25 -1.23 2.86
N ARG A 278 -5.03 -0.28 3.41
CA ARG A 278 -6.27 0.22 2.80
C ARG A 278 -6.06 1.19 1.63
N ASN A 279 -4.90 1.86 1.58
CA ASN A 279 -4.71 3.06 0.75
C ASN A 279 -3.52 3.00 -0.20
N VAL A 280 -2.70 1.94 -0.12
CA VAL A 280 -1.52 1.73 -0.97
C VAL A 280 -1.67 0.43 -1.73
N ALA A 281 -1.22 0.41 -2.98
CA ALA A 281 -1.21 -0.83 -3.75
C ALA A 281 -0.32 -1.88 -3.05
N PRO A 282 -0.79 -3.11 -2.81
CA PRO A 282 -0.09 -4.08 -1.99
C PRO A 282 1.36 -4.36 -2.39
N LYS A 283 1.69 -4.42 -3.69
CA LYS A 283 3.08 -4.65 -4.13
C LYS A 283 3.98 -3.45 -3.87
N VAL A 284 3.45 -2.23 -4.01
CA VAL A 284 4.16 -0.99 -3.63
C VAL A 284 4.42 -0.96 -2.14
N LEU A 285 3.39 -1.20 -1.32
CA LEU A 285 3.53 -1.23 0.14
C LEU A 285 4.53 -2.29 0.60
N ASN A 286 4.47 -3.49 0.01
CA ASN A 286 5.40 -4.57 0.34
C ASN A 286 6.86 -4.20 0.03
N ALA A 287 7.12 -3.44 -1.02
CA ALA A 287 8.45 -2.95 -1.36
C ALA A 287 8.88 -1.78 -0.47
N ASP A 288 8.10 -0.71 -0.40
CA ASP A 288 8.47 0.53 0.30
C ASP A 288 8.56 0.35 1.82
N ALA A 289 7.63 -0.40 2.43
CA ALA A 289 7.69 -0.73 3.86
C ALA A 289 8.57 -1.96 4.15
N GLY A 290 9.09 -2.62 3.12
CA GLY A 290 9.92 -3.82 3.23
C GLY A 290 9.22 -4.95 3.98
N LEU A 291 8.03 -5.38 3.55
CA LEU A 291 7.18 -6.37 4.25
C LEU A 291 7.47 -7.83 3.84
N MET A 292 8.69 -8.11 3.37
CA MET A 292 9.19 -9.47 3.20
C MET A 292 10.03 -9.89 4.39
N ASP A 293 9.68 -10.98 5.06
CA ASP A 293 10.45 -11.53 6.17
C ASP A 293 11.19 -12.79 5.80
N VAL A 294 12.47 -12.81 6.15
CA VAL A 294 13.29 -14.01 6.18
C VAL A 294 13.13 -14.60 7.57
N ILE A 295 12.28 -15.61 7.71
CA ILE A 295 11.94 -16.23 9.00
C ILE A 295 13.15 -17.01 9.49
N GLY A 296 13.83 -16.48 10.51
CA GLY A 296 15.06 -17.06 11.04
C GLY A 296 15.16 -16.94 12.55
N PRO A 297 16.33 -17.22 13.15
CA PRO A 297 16.52 -17.20 14.60
C PRO A 297 16.14 -15.88 15.28
N ASP A 298 16.22 -14.75 14.56
CA ASP A 298 15.84 -13.42 15.07
C ASP A 298 14.33 -13.21 15.20
N HIS A 299 13.50 -14.10 14.65
CA HIS A 299 12.06 -14.11 14.87
C HIS A 299 11.76 -14.92 16.13
N PRO A 300 11.12 -14.32 17.15
CA PRO A 300 10.67 -15.08 18.31
C PRO A 300 9.74 -16.22 17.89
N PRO A 301 9.89 -17.42 18.48
CA PRO A 301 9.00 -18.55 18.21
C PRO A 301 7.60 -18.29 18.77
N TYR A 302 6.67 -19.20 18.47
CA TYR A 302 5.35 -19.22 19.05
C TYR A 302 5.41 -19.32 20.57
N ASP A 303 4.61 -18.51 21.27
CA ASP A 303 4.40 -18.59 22.71
C ASP A 303 3.17 -19.46 23.01
N PRO A 304 3.31 -20.66 23.61
CA PRO A 304 2.19 -21.51 23.97
C PRO A 304 1.21 -20.89 24.98
N ALA A 305 1.63 -19.87 25.74
CA ALA A 305 0.76 -19.17 26.68
C ALA A 305 -0.30 -18.28 25.99
N LEU A 306 -0.06 -17.91 24.72
CA LEU A 306 -0.96 -17.12 23.89
C LEU A 306 -1.53 -17.98 22.76
N ALA A 307 -2.14 -19.11 23.14
CA ALA A 307 -2.51 -20.14 22.19
C ALA A 307 -3.46 -19.66 21.09
N LEU A 308 -3.16 -19.98 19.83
CA LEU A 308 -4.01 -19.71 18.68
C LEU A 308 -4.78 -20.96 18.28
N ARG A 309 -6.07 -20.80 17.96
CA ARG A 309 -6.89 -21.88 17.39
C ARG A 309 -6.61 -21.95 15.89
N VAL A 310 -5.98 -23.04 15.45
CA VAL A 310 -5.49 -23.20 14.08
C VAL A 310 -6.25 -24.31 13.37
N VAL A 311 -6.70 -24.04 12.15
CA VAL A 311 -7.18 -25.06 11.22
C VAL A 311 -6.31 -25.12 9.97
N VAL A 312 -5.96 -26.33 9.56
CA VAL A 312 -5.33 -26.60 8.27
C VAL A 312 -6.43 -27.03 7.29
N ILE A 313 -6.59 -26.27 6.20
CA ILE A 313 -7.50 -26.60 5.11
C ILE A 313 -6.67 -27.06 3.92
N ALA A 314 -6.70 -28.36 3.64
CA ALA A 314 -5.88 -29.02 2.62
C ALA A 314 -6.75 -29.55 1.48
N HIS A 315 -6.63 -28.98 0.28
CA HIS A 315 -7.25 -29.56 -0.91
C HIS A 315 -6.34 -30.63 -1.53
N ILE A 316 -6.72 -31.91 -1.42
CA ILE A 316 -5.94 -33.05 -1.91
C ILE A 316 -6.62 -33.64 -3.14
N PHE A 317 -6.12 -33.24 -4.31
CA PHE A 317 -6.48 -33.81 -5.61
C PHE A 317 -5.60 -35.02 -5.95
N TYR A 318 -4.30 -34.95 -5.62
CA TYR A 318 -3.34 -36.04 -5.76
C TYR A 318 -3.15 -36.73 -4.40
N ASP A 319 -3.86 -37.84 -4.17
CA ASP A 319 -3.88 -38.54 -2.88
C ASP A 319 -2.53 -39.15 -2.48
N GLU A 320 -1.64 -39.39 -3.43
CA GLU A 320 -0.25 -39.77 -3.18
C GLU A 320 0.59 -38.66 -2.51
N MET A 321 0.11 -37.42 -2.48
CA MET A 321 0.76 -36.31 -1.77
C MET A 321 0.28 -36.14 -0.32
N THR A 322 -0.63 -37.00 0.14
CA THR A 322 -1.20 -36.90 1.51
C THR A 322 -0.09 -36.88 2.57
N ASP A 323 0.88 -37.78 2.46
CA ASP A 323 1.97 -37.92 3.43
C ASP A 323 2.78 -36.62 3.55
N GLU A 324 3.30 -36.13 2.42
CA GLU A 324 4.07 -34.88 2.38
C GLU A 324 3.28 -33.72 2.97
N MET A 325 2.01 -33.57 2.60
CA MET A 325 1.20 -32.44 3.07
C MET A 325 0.92 -32.50 4.58
N ILE A 326 0.61 -33.68 5.10
CA ILE A 326 0.30 -33.87 6.54
C ILE A 326 1.58 -33.80 7.37
N GLU A 327 2.70 -34.37 6.90
CA GLU A 327 4.00 -34.22 7.56
C GLU A 327 4.40 -32.74 7.68
N ARG A 328 4.17 -31.93 6.64
CA ARG A 328 4.40 -30.48 6.69
C ARG A 328 3.44 -29.80 7.67
N ALA A 329 2.15 -30.14 7.65
CA ALA A 329 1.18 -29.58 8.60
C ALA A 329 1.53 -29.92 10.06
N ASN A 330 2.06 -31.12 10.32
CA ASN A 330 2.52 -31.56 11.64
C ASN A 330 3.74 -30.80 12.17
N THR A 331 4.37 -29.93 11.36
CA THR A 331 5.40 -29.01 11.87
C THR A 331 4.80 -27.83 12.65
N LEU A 332 3.49 -27.61 12.59
CA LEU A 332 2.82 -26.58 13.38
C LEU A 332 2.96 -26.89 14.88
N PRO A 333 3.26 -25.89 15.74
CA PRO A 333 3.29 -26.09 17.17
C PRO A 333 1.88 -26.31 17.73
N GLY A 334 1.75 -27.26 18.66
CA GLY A 334 0.48 -27.58 19.31
C GLY A 334 -0.49 -28.35 18.41
N THR A 335 -1.71 -28.52 18.90
CA THR A 335 -2.77 -29.24 18.20
C THR A 335 -3.47 -28.32 17.19
N TYR A 336 -3.77 -28.83 15.99
CA TYR A 336 -4.56 -28.13 14.97
C TYR A 336 -5.70 -29.01 14.45
N ASP A 337 -6.79 -28.40 14.01
CA ASP A 337 -7.88 -29.09 13.33
C ASP A 337 -7.55 -29.22 11.83
N LEU A 338 -7.95 -30.33 11.21
CA LEU A 338 -7.62 -30.65 9.83
C LEU A 338 -8.88 -30.86 9.01
N ILE A 339 -9.02 -30.07 7.95
CA ILE A 339 -10.08 -30.23 6.96
C ILE A 339 -9.47 -30.52 5.61
N VAL A 340 -9.73 -31.72 5.10
CA VAL A 340 -9.32 -32.12 3.77
C VAL A 340 -10.50 -32.02 2.83
N THR A 341 -10.28 -31.45 1.66
CA THR A 341 -11.25 -31.53 0.55
C THR A 341 -10.68 -32.34 -0.60
N THR A 342 -11.51 -33.14 -1.27
CA THR A 342 -11.12 -34.00 -2.38
C THR A 342 -12.30 -34.21 -3.34
N PRO A 343 -12.08 -34.50 -4.64
CA PRO A 343 -13.19 -34.54 -5.62
C PRO A 343 -14.06 -35.81 -5.60
N ASP A 344 -13.66 -36.91 -4.96
CA ASP A 344 -14.46 -38.14 -4.95
C ASP A 344 -14.29 -38.98 -3.67
N ALA A 345 -15.27 -39.86 -3.44
CA ALA A 345 -15.35 -40.70 -2.24
C ALA A 345 -14.26 -41.78 -2.15
N ASP A 346 -13.71 -42.25 -3.27
CA ASP A 346 -12.64 -43.26 -3.26
C ASP A 346 -11.33 -42.64 -2.80
N ARG A 347 -10.99 -41.45 -3.31
CA ARG A 347 -9.87 -40.65 -2.81
C ARG A 347 -10.07 -40.31 -1.34
N ALA A 348 -11.26 -39.85 -0.95
CA ALA A 348 -11.58 -39.53 0.45
C ALA A 348 -11.26 -40.69 1.38
N ARG A 349 -11.74 -41.90 1.09
CA ARG A 349 -11.47 -43.09 1.90
C ARG A 349 -9.97 -43.44 1.99
N ARG A 350 -9.23 -43.31 0.89
CA ARG A 350 -7.77 -43.54 0.89
C ARG A 350 -7.04 -42.51 1.73
N ILE A 351 -7.43 -41.24 1.62
CA ILE A 351 -6.86 -40.15 2.40
C ILE A 351 -7.18 -40.32 3.89
N GLU A 352 -8.43 -40.61 4.27
CA GLU A 352 -8.84 -40.89 5.65
C GLU A 352 -8.03 -42.05 6.25
N THR A 353 -7.96 -43.17 5.52
CA THR A 353 -7.18 -44.35 5.93
C THR A 353 -5.72 -43.97 6.15
N ARG A 354 -5.14 -43.16 5.24
CA ARG A 354 -3.76 -42.75 5.35
C ARG A 354 -3.52 -41.82 6.54
N ILE A 355 -4.35 -40.80 6.72
CA ILE A 355 -4.27 -39.84 7.85
C ILE A 355 -4.36 -40.55 9.21
N ALA A 356 -5.22 -41.57 9.33
CA ALA A 356 -5.36 -42.36 10.55
C ALA A 356 -4.08 -43.13 10.93
N THR A 357 -3.19 -43.41 9.97
CA THR A 357 -1.91 -44.11 10.20
C THR A 357 -0.72 -43.19 10.41
N LEU A 358 -0.84 -41.91 10.05
CA LEU A 358 0.27 -40.95 10.15
C LEU A 358 0.43 -40.45 11.59
N PRO A 359 1.66 -40.28 12.09
CA PRO A 359 1.91 -39.68 13.40
C PRO A 359 1.48 -38.20 13.43
N GLY A 360 1.40 -37.62 14.62
CA GLY A 360 1.09 -36.20 14.84
C GLY A 360 -0.15 -36.01 15.72
N ASP A 361 -0.13 -34.93 16.53
CA ASP A 361 -1.22 -34.56 17.42
C ASP A 361 -2.20 -33.62 16.67
N ARG A 362 -3.30 -34.19 16.18
CA ARG A 362 -4.34 -33.49 15.43
C ARG A 362 -5.63 -33.46 16.26
N GLY A 363 -6.35 -32.35 16.17
CA GLY A 363 -7.66 -32.18 16.78
C GLY A 363 -8.74 -32.86 15.94
N GLU A 364 -9.79 -32.12 15.59
CA GLU A 364 -10.83 -32.62 14.71
C GLU A 364 -10.30 -32.83 13.29
N VAL A 365 -10.55 -34.01 12.71
CA VAL A 365 -10.20 -34.33 11.32
C VAL A 365 -11.47 -34.56 10.53
N SER A 366 -11.64 -33.82 9.44
CA SER A 366 -12.77 -33.93 8.51
C SER A 366 -12.27 -34.10 7.08
N VAL A 367 -12.69 -35.15 6.39
CA VAL A 367 -12.43 -35.33 4.96
C VAL A 367 -13.75 -35.16 4.19
N ARG A 368 -13.78 -34.17 3.29
CA ARG A 368 -14.97 -33.72 2.58
C ARG A 368 -14.83 -33.99 1.09
N VAL A 369 -15.86 -34.60 0.50
CA VAL A 369 -15.99 -34.70 -0.95
C VAL A 369 -16.67 -33.43 -1.45
N VAL A 370 -16.05 -32.71 -2.40
CA VAL A 370 -16.66 -31.51 -3.00
C VAL A 370 -17.61 -31.89 -4.13
N ASP A 371 -18.71 -31.13 -4.29
CA ASP A 371 -19.74 -31.42 -5.29
C ASP A 371 -19.24 -31.27 -6.74
N SER A 372 -18.23 -30.43 -6.95
CA SER A 372 -17.54 -30.27 -8.23
C SER A 372 -16.07 -29.92 -8.03
N ASN A 373 -15.24 -30.38 -8.96
CA ASN A 373 -13.83 -30.00 -9.05
C ASN A 373 -13.59 -28.75 -9.94
N ASP A 374 -14.66 -28.18 -10.51
CA ASP A 374 -14.59 -26.88 -11.18
C ASP A 374 -14.10 -25.82 -10.19
N GLY A 375 -13.11 -25.02 -10.61
CA GLY A 375 -12.44 -24.04 -9.74
C GLY A 375 -11.35 -24.63 -8.84
N ARG A 376 -11.17 -25.96 -8.81
CA ARG A 376 -10.08 -26.67 -8.12
C ARG A 376 -9.97 -26.26 -6.64
N ASP A 377 -8.78 -25.89 -6.18
CA ASP A 377 -8.54 -25.51 -4.80
C ASP A 377 -9.31 -24.24 -4.38
N GLN A 378 -9.63 -23.35 -5.32
CA GLN A 378 -10.34 -22.10 -5.02
C GLN A 378 -11.78 -22.36 -4.59
N SER A 379 -12.53 -23.13 -5.38
CA SER A 379 -13.92 -23.47 -5.07
C SER A 379 -13.99 -24.42 -3.89
N ALA A 380 -13.07 -25.38 -3.78
CA ALA A 380 -12.99 -26.27 -2.63
C ALA A 380 -12.80 -25.49 -1.32
N PHE A 381 -11.96 -24.45 -1.34
CA PHE A 381 -11.73 -23.58 -0.19
C PHE A 381 -12.92 -22.63 0.08
N LEU A 382 -13.38 -21.87 -0.92
CA LEU A 382 -14.39 -20.82 -0.74
C LEU A 382 -15.82 -21.34 -0.62
N ILE A 383 -16.13 -22.52 -1.17
CA ILE A 383 -17.46 -23.15 -1.12
C ILE A 383 -17.44 -24.32 -0.14
N GLY A 384 -16.54 -25.29 -0.35
CA GLY A 384 -16.48 -26.54 0.41
C GLY A 384 -16.10 -26.38 1.89
N CYS A 385 -15.43 -25.27 2.23
CA CYS A 385 -15.05 -24.93 3.61
C CYS A 385 -15.66 -23.59 4.08
N ARG A 386 -16.72 -23.11 3.42
CA ARG A 386 -17.33 -21.81 3.74
C ARG A 386 -17.86 -21.73 5.17
N ASP A 387 -18.44 -22.82 5.66
CA ASP A 387 -18.91 -22.97 7.05
C ASP A 387 -17.78 -22.72 8.06
N VAL A 388 -16.58 -23.26 7.79
CA VAL A 388 -15.41 -23.15 8.65
C VAL A 388 -14.87 -21.73 8.62
N LEU A 389 -14.72 -21.17 7.42
CA LEU A 389 -14.20 -19.82 7.21
C LEU A 389 -15.13 -18.73 7.79
N LEU A 390 -16.43 -19.02 7.94
CA LEU A 390 -17.41 -18.12 8.55
C LEU A 390 -17.60 -18.31 10.06
N SER A 391 -17.11 -19.42 10.64
CA SER A 391 -17.49 -19.87 11.99
C SER A 391 -16.95 -19.06 13.17
N ASP A 392 -15.93 -18.21 12.97
CA ASP A 392 -15.15 -17.54 14.03
C ASP A 392 -14.51 -18.49 15.07
N ALA A 393 -14.52 -19.81 14.79
CA ALA A 393 -13.95 -20.85 15.65
C ALA A 393 -12.41 -20.86 15.62
N TYR A 394 -11.80 -20.23 14.63
CA TYR A 394 -10.37 -20.25 14.38
C TYR A 394 -9.78 -18.85 14.33
N ASP A 395 -8.58 -18.72 14.88
CA ASP A 395 -7.79 -17.49 14.82
C ASP A 395 -6.94 -17.46 13.54
N LEU A 396 -6.51 -18.63 13.06
CA LEU A 396 -5.72 -18.80 11.83
C LEU A 396 -6.18 -20.01 11.00
N VAL A 397 -6.10 -19.82 9.69
CA VAL A 397 -6.27 -20.86 8.67
C VAL A 397 -4.95 -21.02 7.91
N VAL A 398 -4.49 -22.27 7.78
CA VAL A 398 -3.39 -22.63 6.89
C VAL A 398 -3.98 -23.28 5.66
N LYS A 399 -3.99 -22.56 4.53
CA LYS A 399 -4.49 -23.08 3.26
C LYS A 399 -3.36 -23.81 2.53
N LEU A 400 -3.58 -25.09 2.23
CA LEU A 400 -2.67 -25.95 1.47
C LEU A 400 -3.41 -26.62 0.31
N HIS A 401 -2.68 -27.03 -0.73
CA HIS A 401 -3.25 -27.91 -1.75
C HIS A 401 -2.19 -28.85 -2.36
N SER A 402 -2.61 -29.99 -2.89
CA SER A 402 -1.72 -30.87 -3.63
C SER A 402 -1.30 -30.16 -4.92
N LYS A 403 0.01 -30.00 -5.13
CA LYS A 403 0.56 -29.26 -6.27
C LYS A 403 1.47 -30.16 -7.10
N LYS A 404 0.99 -30.53 -8.28
CA LYS A 404 1.80 -31.08 -9.37
C LYS A 404 1.62 -30.19 -10.58
N THR A 405 2.70 -29.96 -11.32
CA THR A 405 2.64 -29.26 -12.61
C THR A 405 3.16 -30.19 -13.71
N PRO A 406 2.36 -31.17 -14.18
CA PRO A 406 2.83 -32.18 -15.14
C PRO A 406 3.20 -31.59 -16.51
N GLN A 407 2.64 -30.41 -16.83
CA GLN A 407 2.95 -29.66 -18.06
C GLN A 407 4.36 -29.04 -18.04
N ASP A 408 4.94 -28.88 -16.85
CA ASP A 408 6.26 -28.29 -16.68
C ASP A 408 7.33 -29.39 -16.57
N GLY A 409 8.57 -29.04 -16.90
CA GLY A 409 9.70 -29.96 -16.69
C GLY A 409 9.85 -30.35 -15.22
N TYR A 410 10.33 -31.58 -14.95
CA TYR A 410 10.42 -32.17 -13.61
C TYR A 410 11.00 -31.21 -12.54
N ASN A 411 12.15 -30.58 -12.82
CA ASN A 411 12.78 -29.64 -11.88
C ASN A 411 11.95 -28.37 -11.65
N VAL A 412 11.30 -27.85 -12.70
CA VAL A 412 10.53 -26.60 -12.64
C VAL A 412 9.26 -26.78 -11.82
N GLY A 413 8.54 -27.89 -12.03
CA GLY A 413 7.38 -28.26 -11.21
C GLY A 413 7.75 -28.55 -9.75
N THR A 414 8.82 -29.33 -9.55
CA THR A 414 9.33 -29.70 -8.21
C THR A 414 9.73 -28.46 -7.41
N HIS A 415 10.49 -27.54 -8.02
CA HIS A 415 10.92 -26.31 -7.38
C HIS A 415 9.74 -25.43 -6.95
N PHE A 416 8.70 -25.28 -7.77
CA PHE A 416 7.54 -24.47 -7.38
C PHE A 416 6.78 -25.11 -6.20
N ARG A 417 6.61 -26.44 -6.20
CA ARG A 417 6.03 -27.14 -5.06
C ARG A 417 6.85 -26.93 -3.78
N GLU A 418 8.17 -27.14 -3.85
CA GLU A 418 9.07 -26.98 -2.70
C GLU A 418 9.10 -25.54 -2.19
N GLN A 419 9.13 -24.56 -3.09
CA GLN A 419 9.06 -23.14 -2.72
C GLN A 419 7.80 -22.84 -1.89
N GLN A 420 6.65 -23.43 -2.25
CA GLN A 420 5.42 -23.23 -1.50
C GLN A 420 5.49 -23.86 -0.10
N PHE A 421 5.78 -25.15 -0.01
CA PHE A 421 5.79 -25.86 1.27
C PHE A 421 6.91 -25.39 2.19
N LEU A 422 8.13 -25.26 1.69
CA LEU A 422 9.29 -24.97 2.55
C LEU A 422 9.27 -23.53 3.08
N ASN A 423 8.72 -22.55 2.35
CA ASN A 423 8.62 -21.20 2.89
C ASN A 423 7.48 -21.02 3.91
N LEU A 424 6.52 -21.95 3.95
CA LEU A 424 5.39 -21.92 4.88
C LEU A 424 5.60 -22.84 6.09
N LEU A 425 6.04 -24.07 5.83
CA LEU A 425 6.02 -25.20 6.77
C LEU A 425 7.32 -26.04 6.61
N ASN A 426 8.49 -25.39 6.73
CA ASN A 426 9.79 -26.05 6.52
C ASN A 426 10.05 -27.17 7.53
N ASP A 427 9.96 -26.81 8.81
CA ASP A 427 10.28 -27.58 10.01
C ASP A 427 9.55 -26.94 11.21
N GLU A 428 9.60 -27.60 12.38
CA GLU A 428 8.92 -27.16 13.59
C GLU A 428 9.34 -25.75 14.05
N GLU A 429 10.62 -25.42 13.90
CA GLU A 429 11.19 -24.14 14.33
C GLU A 429 10.68 -22.99 13.44
N HIS A 430 10.68 -23.19 12.13
CA HIS A 430 10.15 -22.25 11.14
C HIS A 430 8.66 -22.04 11.32
N SER A 431 7.87 -23.12 11.35
CA SER A 431 6.41 -23.06 11.50
C SER A 431 6.01 -22.40 12.81
N SER A 432 6.73 -22.68 13.90
CA SER A 432 6.56 -21.98 15.18
C SER A 432 6.79 -20.48 15.06
N ARG A 433 7.83 -20.04 14.36
CA ARG A 433 8.10 -18.60 14.16
C ARG A 433 7.09 -17.91 13.24
N VAL A 434 6.55 -18.62 12.25
CA VAL A 434 5.46 -18.10 11.42
C VAL A 434 4.22 -17.84 12.28
N LEU A 435 3.85 -18.77 13.17
CA LEU A 435 2.75 -18.53 14.11
C LEU A 435 3.06 -17.41 15.11
N GLY A 436 4.29 -17.37 15.63
CA GLY A 436 4.76 -16.28 16.50
C GLY A 436 4.67 -14.90 15.83
N LEU A 437 4.83 -14.82 14.50
CA LEU A 437 4.63 -13.59 13.75
C LEU A 437 3.17 -13.09 13.84
N PHE A 438 2.18 -13.99 13.74
CA PHE A 438 0.77 -13.64 13.92
C PHE A 438 0.41 -13.29 15.38
N GLN A 439 1.11 -13.85 16.38
CA GLN A 439 0.93 -13.43 17.77
C GLN A 439 1.41 -12.00 18.00
N ARG A 440 2.55 -11.63 17.41
CA ARG A 440 3.13 -10.28 17.53
C ARG A 440 2.40 -9.22 16.72
N GLU A 441 1.77 -9.61 15.61
CA GLU A 441 1.09 -8.69 14.70
C GLU A 441 -0.40 -9.02 14.59
N PRO A 442 -1.24 -8.47 15.48
CA PRO A 442 -2.69 -8.61 15.40
C PRO A 442 -3.26 -8.17 14.04
N GLY A 443 -2.70 -7.13 13.43
CA GLY A 443 -3.09 -6.62 12.10
C GLY A 443 -2.60 -7.46 10.91
N LEU A 444 -1.77 -8.48 11.11
CA LEU A 444 -1.30 -9.35 10.02
C LEU A 444 -2.44 -10.26 9.57
N GLY A 445 -2.96 -10.03 8.36
CA GLY A 445 -4.03 -10.83 7.78
C GLY A 445 -3.54 -12.03 7.00
N LEU A 446 -2.39 -11.92 6.32
CA LEU A 446 -1.87 -12.92 5.39
C LEU A 446 -0.35 -13.04 5.46
N ALA A 447 0.15 -14.27 5.43
CA ALA A 447 1.56 -14.58 5.22
C ALA A 447 1.73 -15.68 4.16
N PHE A 448 2.53 -15.42 3.12
CA PHE A 448 2.69 -16.34 2.00
C PHE A 448 4.05 -16.24 1.30
N PRO A 449 4.48 -17.25 0.52
CA PRO A 449 5.75 -17.19 -0.20
C PRO A 449 5.80 -16.06 -1.23
N PRO A 450 6.97 -15.46 -1.51
CA PRO A 450 7.10 -14.45 -2.55
C PRO A 450 6.83 -15.04 -3.93
N MET A 451 6.58 -14.15 -4.90
CA MET A 451 6.32 -14.53 -6.29
C MET A 451 7.43 -15.43 -6.85
N ILE A 452 7.04 -16.60 -7.39
CA ILE A 452 7.96 -17.53 -8.03
C ILE A 452 8.65 -16.88 -9.24
N HIS A 453 9.97 -17.05 -9.36
CA HIS A 453 10.77 -16.43 -10.42
C HIS A 453 11.89 -17.31 -11.00
N ILE A 454 12.17 -18.46 -10.39
CA ILE A 454 13.16 -19.42 -10.89
C ILE A 454 12.38 -20.48 -11.66
N GLY A 455 12.72 -20.67 -12.94
CA GLY A 455 11.96 -21.56 -13.83
C GLY A 455 10.65 -20.98 -14.38
N TYR A 456 10.21 -19.81 -13.91
CA TYR A 456 8.96 -19.16 -14.36
C TYR A 456 9.16 -17.69 -14.74
N PRO A 457 8.60 -17.23 -15.88
CA PRO A 457 8.69 -15.84 -16.32
C PRO A 457 7.57 -14.95 -15.72
N THR A 458 7.30 -15.09 -14.43
CA THR A 458 6.15 -14.43 -13.77
C THR A 458 6.39 -12.95 -13.48
N LEU A 459 7.62 -12.58 -13.09
CA LEU A 459 7.97 -11.19 -12.77
C LEU A 459 7.74 -10.26 -13.96
N GLY A 460 7.08 -9.12 -13.70
CA GLY A 460 6.84 -8.09 -14.71
C GLY A 460 5.61 -8.32 -15.61
N ARG A 461 4.89 -9.45 -15.44
CA ARG A 461 3.70 -9.79 -16.25
C ARG A 461 2.61 -10.50 -15.46
N ALA A 462 2.66 -10.47 -14.13
CA ALA A 462 1.93 -11.41 -13.31
C ALA A 462 0.40 -11.16 -13.22
N TRP A 463 -0.09 -10.07 -13.82
CA TRP A 463 -1.52 -9.88 -14.10
C TRP A 463 -2.02 -10.75 -15.26
N TRP A 464 -1.20 -10.99 -16.29
CA TRP A 464 -1.60 -11.54 -17.60
C TRP A 464 -2.97 -11.02 -18.08
N SER A 465 -3.95 -11.88 -18.37
CA SER A 465 -5.31 -11.46 -18.79
C SER A 465 -6.26 -11.18 -17.61
N ASN A 466 -5.82 -11.34 -16.36
CA ASN A 466 -6.68 -11.33 -15.17
C ASN A 466 -7.09 -9.92 -14.72
N LYS A 467 -6.29 -8.88 -15.00
CA LYS A 467 -6.51 -7.52 -14.42
C LYS A 467 -7.92 -6.94 -14.69
N PRO A 468 -8.48 -7.00 -15.91
CA PRO A 468 -9.83 -6.46 -16.15
C PRO A 468 -10.93 -7.24 -15.40
N GLY A 469 -10.77 -8.56 -15.26
CA GLY A 469 -11.71 -9.39 -14.48
C GLY A 469 -11.60 -9.13 -12.98
N PHE A 470 -10.37 -8.99 -12.50
CA PHE A 470 -10.05 -8.56 -11.14
C PHE A 470 -10.70 -7.22 -10.81
N GLU A 471 -10.54 -6.20 -11.65
CA GLU A 471 -11.13 -4.87 -11.45
C GLU A 471 -12.64 -4.92 -11.29
N ARG A 472 -13.33 -5.71 -12.13
CA ARG A 472 -14.78 -5.89 -12.02
C ARG A 472 -15.16 -6.55 -10.69
N LEU A 473 -14.47 -7.62 -10.32
CA LEU A 473 -14.78 -8.35 -9.10
C LEU A 473 -14.42 -7.54 -7.84
N ALA A 474 -13.32 -6.81 -7.83
CA ALA A 474 -12.96 -5.90 -6.75
C ALA A 474 -14.06 -4.86 -6.50
N ASN A 475 -14.61 -4.27 -7.57
CA ASN A 475 -15.73 -3.34 -7.46
C ASN A 475 -17.01 -4.01 -6.91
N GLU A 476 -17.30 -5.24 -7.35
CA GLU A 476 -18.45 -6.02 -6.84
C GLU A 476 -18.32 -6.32 -5.34
N LEU A 477 -17.11 -6.62 -4.86
CA LEU A 477 -16.82 -6.86 -3.45
C LEU A 477 -16.60 -5.57 -2.63
N GLY A 478 -16.70 -4.39 -3.24
CA GLY A 478 -16.47 -3.11 -2.56
C GLY A 478 -15.01 -2.83 -2.18
N VAL A 479 -14.05 -3.52 -2.79
CA VAL A 479 -12.61 -3.33 -2.56
C VAL A 479 -12.13 -2.06 -3.27
N ARG A 480 -11.68 -1.08 -2.49
CA ARG A 480 -11.20 0.24 -2.95
C ARG A 480 -9.68 0.41 -2.80
N VAL A 481 -8.98 -0.62 -2.34
CA VAL A 481 -7.52 -0.68 -2.33
C VAL A 481 -6.98 -0.43 -3.75
N PRO A 482 -6.01 0.49 -3.93
CA PRO A 482 -5.42 0.74 -5.24
C PRO A 482 -4.79 -0.52 -5.86
N LEU A 483 -4.94 -0.68 -7.17
CA LEU A 483 -4.39 -1.83 -7.87
C LEU A 483 -2.93 -1.62 -8.26
N ASP A 484 -2.13 -2.67 -8.15
CA ASP A 484 -0.76 -2.66 -8.66
C ASP A 484 -0.76 -2.56 -10.19
N ASP A 485 0.17 -1.78 -10.74
CA ASP A 485 0.21 -1.55 -12.18
C ASP A 485 0.66 -2.80 -12.96
N VAL A 486 1.84 -3.33 -12.60
CA VAL A 486 2.55 -4.36 -13.36
C VAL A 486 2.21 -5.77 -12.91
N SER A 487 2.17 -6.03 -11.60
CA SER A 487 1.98 -7.37 -11.05
C SER A 487 1.39 -7.27 -9.64
N PRO A 488 0.34 -8.04 -9.32
CA PRO A 488 -0.27 -8.00 -8.00
C PRO A 488 0.65 -8.63 -6.94
N LEU A 489 0.49 -8.20 -5.69
CA LEU A 489 0.97 -8.99 -4.55
C LEU A 489 -0.07 -10.06 -4.22
N ALA A 490 0.27 -11.32 -4.48
CA ALA A 490 -0.65 -12.44 -4.30
C ALA A 490 0.09 -13.72 -3.89
N PRO A 491 -0.58 -14.68 -3.23
CA PRO A 491 -0.04 -16.01 -2.97
C PRO A 491 -0.07 -16.84 -4.27
N TYR A 492 0.95 -16.68 -5.12
CA TYR A 492 1.11 -17.50 -6.33
C TYR A 492 1.21 -18.98 -5.93
N GLY A 493 0.34 -19.83 -6.45
CA GLY A 493 0.22 -21.22 -6.00
C GLY A 493 -0.69 -21.42 -4.80
N SER A 494 -1.47 -20.41 -4.42
CA SER A 494 -2.60 -20.46 -3.48
C SER A 494 -2.43 -21.22 -2.16
N MET A 495 -1.23 -21.16 -1.59
CA MET A 495 -0.95 -21.61 -0.23
C MET A 495 -0.51 -20.44 0.64
N PHE A 496 -1.08 -20.32 1.83
CA PHE A 496 -0.85 -19.19 2.72
C PHE A 496 -1.36 -19.46 4.13
N PHE A 497 -0.84 -18.71 5.10
CA PHE A 497 -1.49 -18.48 6.40
C PHE A 497 -2.41 -17.27 6.28
N ALA A 498 -3.60 -17.35 6.87
CA ALA A 498 -4.53 -16.25 6.91
C ALA A 498 -5.27 -16.17 8.25
N ARG A 499 -5.61 -14.95 8.67
CA ARG A 499 -6.75 -14.73 9.57
C ARG A 499 -8.04 -14.91 8.77
N PRO A 500 -9.03 -15.70 9.24
CA PRO A 500 -10.32 -15.83 8.55
C PRO A 500 -10.99 -14.48 8.28
N GLN A 501 -10.86 -13.54 9.21
CA GLN A 501 -11.41 -12.18 9.12
C GLN A 501 -10.82 -11.40 7.94
N ALA A 502 -9.54 -11.61 7.61
CA ALA A 502 -8.89 -10.94 6.48
C ALA A 502 -9.40 -11.44 5.11
N LEU A 503 -10.12 -12.55 5.07
CA LEU A 503 -10.72 -13.13 3.85
C LEU A 503 -12.22 -12.86 3.75
N ARG A 504 -12.82 -12.13 4.70
CA ARG A 504 -14.27 -12.10 4.90
C ARG A 504 -15.05 -11.69 3.65
N LEU A 505 -14.60 -10.64 2.94
CA LEU A 505 -15.27 -10.19 1.71
C LEU A 505 -15.30 -11.26 0.61
N LEU A 506 -14.29 -12.14 0.54
CA LEU A 506 -14.29 -13.26 -0.40
C LEU A 506 -15.22 -14.37 0.08
N VAL A 507 -15.21 -14.71 1.37
CA VAL A 507 -15.94 -15.87 1.90
C VAL A 507 -17.45 -15.59 2.00
N GLU A 508 -17.84 -14.37 2.32
CA GLU A 508 -19.25 -13.97 2.43
C GLU A 508 -19.95 -13.95 1.08
N HIS A 509 -19.23 -13.68 -0.01
CA HIS A 509 -19.78 -13.77 -1.36
C HIS A 509 -20.27 -15.21 -1.64
N PRO A 510 -21.53 -15.40 -2.09
CA PRO A 510 -22.15 -16.72 -2.19
C PRO A 510 -21.78 -17.43 -3.50
N TRP A 511 -20.49 -17.76 -3.64
CA TRP A 511 -19.95 -18.50 -4.78
C TRP A 511 -20.69 -19.81 -5.05
N ARG A 512 -20.80 -20.17 -6.32
CA ARG A 512 -21.34 -21.45 -6.78
C ARG A 512 -20.33 -22.17 -7.65
N TYR A 513 -20.33 -23.50 -7.60
CA TYR A 513 -19.47 -24.29 -8.47
C TYR A 513 -19.68 -23.99 -9.96
N SER A 514 -20.91 -23.63 -10.36
CA SER A 514 -21.24 -23.21 -11.73
C SER A 514 -20.50 -21.95 -12.19
N ASP A 515 -20.08 -21.08 -11.27
CA ASP A 515 -19.35 -19.85 -11.59
C ASP A 515 -17.91 -20.15 -12.06
N PHE A 516 -17.43 -21.35 -11.74
CA PHE A 516 -16.12 -21.87 -12.13
C PHE A 516 -16.20 -22.86 -13.30
N GLY A 517 -17.38 -23.08 -13.89
CA GLY A 517 -17.58 -23.99 -15.01
C GLY A 517 -17.53 -23.30 -16.38
N GLY A 518 -17.47 -24.10 -17.46
CA GLY A 518 -17.58 -23.60 -18.84
C GLY A 518 -16.25 -23.54 -19.61
N ALA A 519 -16.34 -23.17 -20.89
CA ALA A 519 -15.22 -23.27 -21.84
C ALA A 519 -14.03 -22.35 -21.51
N GLU A 520 -14.27 -21.22 -20.82
CA GLU A 520 -13.21 -20.26 -20.46
C GLU A 520 -12.70 -20.40 -19.03
N ALA A 521 -13.29 -21.29 -18.22
CA ALA A 521 -13.01 -21.39 -16.79
C ALA A 521 -11.56 -21.82 -16.46
N TYR A 522 -10.93 -22.58 -17.34
CA TYR A 522 -9.58 -23.12 -17.14
C TYR A 522 -8.49 -22.34 -17.86
N HIS A 523 -8.84 -21.23 -18.51
CA HIS A 523 -7.88 -20.34 -19.16
C HIS A 523 -7.38 -19.25 -18.20
N ASP A 524 -6.21 -18.69 -18.51
CA ASP A 524 -5.75 -17.46 -17.87
C ASP A 524 -6.83 -16.37 -18.04
N GLY A 525 -7.21 -15.70 -16.95
CA GLY A 525 -8.34 -14.76 -16.91
C GLY A 525 -9.65 -15.37 -16.38
N GLY A 526 -9.71 -16.68 -16.17
CA GLY A 526 -10.84 -17.35 -15.50
C GLY A 526 -10.96 -16.98 -14.02
N LEU A 527 -12.15 -17.21 -13.45
CA LEU A 527 -12.50 -16.79 -12.08
C LEU A 527 -11.52 -17.33 -11.02
N ALA A 528 -11.09 -18.60 -11.12
CA ALA A 528 -10.14 -19.18 -10.17
C ALA A 528 -8.78 -18.45 -10.15
N HIS A 529 -8.27 -18.06 -11.31
CA HIS A 529 -7.01 -17.30 -11.40
C HIS A 529 -7.18 -15.87 -10.87
N ILE A 530 -8.33 -15.24 -11.11
CA ILE A 530 -8.64 -13.93 -10.55
C ILE A 530 -8.68 -14.02 -9.01
N LEU A 531 -9.40 -15.00 -8.46
CA LEU A 531 -9.53 -15.21 -7.02
C LEU A 531 -8.18 -15.50 -6.34
N GLU A 532 -7.26 -16.22 -7.00
CA GLU A 532 -5.90 -16.41 -6.50
C GLU A 532 -5.17 -15.06 -6.26
N ARG A 533 -5.52 -14.00 -7.00
CA ARG A 533 -4.89 -12.67 -6.89
C ARG A 533 -5.51 -11.76 -5.84
N MET A 534 -6.70 -12.06 -5.35
CA MET A 534 -7.48 -11.17 -4.48
C MET A 534 -7.06 -11.08 -3.01
N PRO A 535 -6.48 -12.11 -2.36
CA PRO A 535 -6.36 -12.14 -0.90
C PRO A 535 -5.76 -10.88 -0.28
N SER A 536 -4.62 -10.40 -0.78
CA SER A 536 -3.94 -9.21 -0.22
C SER A 536 -4.77 -7.93 -0.32
N TYR A 537 -5.62 -7.81 -1.34
CA TYR A 537 -6.45 -6.62 -1.57
C TYR A 537 -7.70 -6.63 -0.69
N VAL A 538 -8.31 -7.81 -0.52
CA VAL A 538 -9.46 -7.99 0.38
C VAL A 538 -9.03 -7.82 1.83
N ALA A 539 -7.89 -8.41 2.21
CA ALA A 539 -7.28 -8.17 3.51
C ALA A 539 -7.02 -6.67 3.73
N GLY A 540 -6.43 -6.01 2.72
CA GLY A 540 -6.16 -4.58 2.76
C GLY A 540 -7.41 -3.73 2.93
N GLU A 541 -8.52 -4.03 2.25
CA GLU A 541 -9.78 -3.28 2.39
C GLU A 541 -10.31 -3.33 3.84
N LEU A 542 -10.14 -4.48 4.49
CA LEU A 542 -10.52 -4.75 5.87
C LEU A 542 -9.49 -4.26 6.90
N GLY A 543 -8.43 -3.57 6.49
CA GLY A 543 -7.39 -3.02 7.39
C GLY A 543 -6.31 -4.01 7.81
N PHE A 544 -6.26 -5.21 7.22
CA PHE A 544 -5.21 -6.18 7.49
C PHE A 544 -4.06 -6.06 6.49
N HIS A 545 -2.82 -6.01 6.98
CA HIS A 545 -1.64 -6.03 6.13
C HIS A 545 -1.22 -7.46 5.75
N SER A 546 -0.42 -7.56 4.70
CA SER A 546 0.11 -8.84 4.19
C SER A 546 1.64 -8.83 4.25
N ARG A 547 2.23 -9.99 4.58
CA ARG A 547 3.69 -10.22 4.51
C ARG A 547 4.01 -11.33 3.53
N THR A 548 5.14 -11.18 2.83
CA THR A 548 5.76 -12.32 2.16
C THR A 548 6.79 -12.96 3.07
N ILE A 549 6.84 -14.28 3.14
CA ILE A 549 7.76 -14.99 4.04
C ILE A 549 8.64 -15.98 3.28
N VAL A 550 9.89 -16.12 3.71
CA VAL A 550 10.84 -17.10 3.17
C VAL A 550 11.70 -17.71 4.26
N THR A 551 12.22 -18.90 4.01
CA THR A 551 13.33 -19.45 4.81
C THR A 551 14.64 -18.74 4.48
N PRO A 552 15.64 -18.75 5.38
CA PRO A 552 16.96 -18.17 5.11
C PRO A 552 17.66 -18.83 3.93
N VAL A 553 17.52 -20.16 3.80
CA VAL A 553 18.11 -20.94 2.71
C VAL A 553 17.51 -20.54 1.36
N TYR A 554 16.18 -20.47 1.27
CA TYR A 554 15.53 -20.07 0.03
C TYR A 554 15.82 -18.60 -0.33
N ALA A 555 15.89 -17.71 0.68
CA ALA A 555 16.26 -16.31 0.48
C ALA A 555 17.63 -16.18 -0.19
N ALA A 556 18.64 -16.93 0.28
CA ALA A 556 19.98 -16.92 -0.30
C ALA A 556 19.97 -17.33 -1.78
N VAL A 557 19.28 -18.42 -2.12
CA VAL A 557 19.16 -18.90 -3.52
C VAL A 557 18.40 -17.92 -4.39
N SER A 558 17.24 -17.45 -3.91
CA SER A 558 16.36 -16.53 -4.63
C SER A 558 17.03 -15.19 -4.89
N HIS A 559 17.70 -14.61 -3.89
CA HIS A 559 18.38 -13.34 -4.01
C HIS A 559 19.50 -13.39 -5.05
N THR A 560 20.41 -14.36 -4.98
CA THR A 560 21.49 -14.48 -5.98
C THR A 560 20.97 -14.65 -7.40
N ALA A 561 19.89 -15.42 -7.59
CA ALA A 561 19.28 -15.57 -8.90
C ALA A 561 18.58 -14.28 -9.39
N LEU A 562 17.98 -13.49 -8.50
CA LEU A 562 17.40 -12.19 -8.85
C LEU A 562 18.47 -11.17 -9.20
N ASP A 563 19.51 -11.09 -8.38
CA ASP A 563 20.67 -10.21 -8.56
C ASP A 563 21.31 -10.43 -9.93
N TYR A 564 21.71 -11.67 -10.25
CA TYR A 564 22.32 -12.01 -11.53
C TYR A 564 21.39 -11.71 -12.72
N LYS A 565 20.09 -12.04 -12.63
CA LYS A 565 19.12 -11.72 -13.70
C LYS A 565 18.97 -10.22 -13.90
N LEU A 566 18.93 -9.45 -12.82
CA LEU A 566 18.81 -8.00 -12.90
C LEU A 566 20.08 -7.37 -13.47
N ASP A 567 21.26 -7.83 -13.07
CA ASP A 567 22.56 -7.38 -13.59
C ASP A 567 22.65 -7.58 -15.11
N GLU A 568 22.39 -8.80 -15.59
CA GLU A 568 22.40 -9.14 -17.02
C GLU A 568 21.36 -8.32 -17.82
N MET A 569 20.15 -8.13 -17.26
CA MET A 569 19.12 -7.31 -17.91
C MET A 569 19.48 -5.82 -17.92
N ALA A 570 20.19 -5.35 -16.91
CA ALA A 570 20.50 -3.94 -16.72
C ALA A 570 21.81 -3.50 -17.39
N GLY A 571 22.67 -4.43 -17.81
CA GLY A 571 24.02 -4.17 -18.32
C GLY A 571 24.09 -3.31 -19.58
N THR A 572 23.01 -3.21 -20.36
CA THR A 572 22.97 -2.42 -21.61
C THR A 572 22.22 -1.09 -21.50
N THR A 573 21.58 -0.81 -20.37
CA THR A 573 20.79 0.42 -20.17
C THR A 573 21.44 1.28 -19.08
N PRO A 574 22.00 2.47 -19.38
CA PRO A 574 22.66 3.30 -18.38
C PRO A 574 21.67 4.07 -17.49
N GLY A 575 22.11 4.53 -16.33
CA GLY A 575 21.32 5.34 -15.38
C GLY A 575 20.85 4.55 -14.16
N TYR A 576 20.08 5.20 -13.29
CA TYR A 576 19.46 4.57 -12.11
C TYR A 576 18.30 3.65 -12.52
N ALA A 577 17.91 2.73 -11.62
CA ALA A 577 16.85 1.74 -11.91
C ALA A 577 15.57 2.38 -12.46
N PHE A 578 15.10 3.46 -11.84
CA PHE A 578 13.91 4.18 -12.27
C PHE A 578 14.04 4.78 -13.69
N GLU A 579 15.20 5.36 -14.04
CA GLU A 579 15.49 5.89 -15.38
C GLU A 579 15.53 4.77 -16.43
N LYS A 580 16.12 3.62 -16.08
CA LYS A 580 16.14 2.43 -16.94
C LYS A 580 14.71 1.94 -17.20
N ILE A 581 13.89 1.86 -16.15
CA ILE A 581 12.48 1.44 -16.23
C ILE A 581 11.69 2.41 -17.12
N ASP A 582 11.83 3.72 -16.93
CA ASP A 582 11.10 4.71 -17.72
C ASP A 582 11.49 4.67 -19.20
N ARG A 583 12.78 4.50 -19.51
CA ARG A 583 13.23 4.31 -20.90
C ARG A 583 12.63 3.04 -21.51
N LEU A 584 12.65 1.92 -20.79
CA LEU A 584 12.07 0.66 -21.26
C LEU A 584 10.54 0.79 -21.47
N ARG A 585 9.84 1.50 -20.59
CA ARG A 585 8.41 1.80 -20.74
C ARG A 585 8.14 2.68 -21.96
N ALA A 586 8.97 3.69 -22.20
CA ALA A 586 8.86 4.58 -23.37
C ALA A 586 9.07 3.83 -24.70
N LEU A 587 10.00 2.86 -24.73
CA LEU A 587 10.17 1.94 -25.87
C LEU A 587 8.90 1.09 -26.10
N GLY A 588 8.26 0.67 -25.00
CA GLY A 588 7.12 -0.22 -24.98
C GLY A 588 7.49 -1.65 -25.41
N PHE A 589 6.49 -2.45 -25.78
CA PHE A 589 6.73 -3.85 -26.15
C PHE A 589 7.72 -4.00 -27.32
N VAL A 590 8.82 -4.71 -27.05
CA VAL A 590 10.00 -4.88 -27.93
C VAL A 590 9.80 -5.97 -29.00
N GLY A 591 8.71 -6.74 -28.92
CA GLY A 591 8.39 -7.77 -29.91
C GLY A 591 9.37 -8.95 -29.90
N THR A 592 9.64 -9.51 -31.08
CA THR A 592 10.58 -10.63 -31.28
C THR A 592 11.93 -10.15 -31.85
N GLY A 593 12.20 -8.85 -31.81
CA GLY A 593 13.39 -8.26 -32.43
C GLY A 593 13.34 -8.21 -33.96
N SER A 594 12.14 -8.20 -34.56
CA SER A 594 12.02 -8.05 -36.02
C SER A 594 12.32 -6.61 -36.46
N GLY A 595 12.73 -6.41 -37.72
CA GLY A 595 12.92 -5.06 -38.27
C GLY A 595 11.67 -4.17 -38.17
N LYS A 596 10.48 -4.77 -38.16
CA LYS A 596 9.19 -4.09 -37.95
C LYS A 596 9.02 -3.62 -36.50
N ASP A 597 9.52 -4.39 -35.53
CA ASP A 597 9.51 -4.01 -34.12
C ASP A 597 10.48 -2.86 -33.85
N PHE A 598 11.69 -2.92 -34.43
CA PHE A 598 12.66 -1.83 -34.37
C PHE A 598 12.13 -0.54 -34.99
N LEU A 599 11.48 -0.62 -36.16
CA LEU A 599 10.84 0.55 -36.76
C LEU A 599 9.74 1.12 -35.85
N ARG A 600 8.94 0.27 -35.22
CA ARG A 600 7.89 0.70 -34.29
C ARG A 600 8.50 1.37 -33.05
N MET A 601 9.58 0.83 -32.50
CA MET A 601 10.31 1.43 -31.38
C MET A 601 10.92 2.77 -31.77
N TYR A 602 11.58 2.85 -32.92
CA TYR A 602 12.15 4.08 -33.45
C TYR A 602 11.09 5.18 -33.62
N MET A 603 9.92 4.82 -34.17
CA MET A 603 8.79 5.73 -34.32
C MET A 603 8.23 6.21 -32.98
N ARG A 604 8.21 5.34 -31.95
CA ARG A 604 7.81 5.72 -30.59
C ARG A 604 8.82 6.65 -29.92
N LEU A 605 10.11 6.42 -30.08
CA LEU A 605 11.12 7.28 -29.45
C LEU A 605 11.24 8.64 -30.14
N ASN A 606 11.28 8.66 -31.47
CA ASN A 606 11.69 9.86 -32.21
C ASN A 606 10.53 10.63 -32.85
N HIS A 607 9.35 10.00 -32.97
CA HIS A 607 8.22 10.56 -33.71
C HIS A 607 6.87 10.43 -32.96
N MET A 608 6.87 10.58 -31.63
CA MET A 608 5.67 10.50 -30.77
C MET A 608 4.49 11.34 -31.28
N GLY A 609 4.74 12.56 -31.77
CA GLY A 609 3.71 13.43 -32.34
C GLY A 609 3.09 12.91 -33.65
N ALA A 610 3.82 12.10 -34.42
CA ALA A 610 3.28 11.41 -35.61
C ALA A 610 2.52 10.14 -35.20
N VAL A 611 3.01 9.41 -34.20
CA VAL A 611 2.34 8.21 -33.66
C VAL A 611 0.98 8.54 -33.05
N HIS A 612 0.87 9.61 -32.26
CA HIS A 612 -0.42 10.06 -31.70
C HIS A 612 -1.41 10.52 -32.78
N ARG A 613 -0.93 11.18 -33.84
CA ARG A 613 -1.75 11.56 -35.01
C ARG A 613 -2.22 10.33 -35.79
N LEU A 614 -1.34 9.35 -36.02
CA LEU A 614 -1.70 8.08 -36.66
C LEU A 614 -2.71 7.28 -35.83
N ARG A 615 -2.54 7.21 -34.51
CA ARG A 615 -3.46 6.48 -33.62
C ARG A 615 -4.86 7.12 -33.60
N ARG A 616 -4.96 8.46 -33.66
CA ARG A 616 -6.23 9.19 -33.84
C ARG A 616 -6.86 8.97 -35.21
N LEU A 617 -6.06 8.74 -36.25
CA LEU A 617 -6.52 8.42 -37.62
C LEU A 617 -6.99 6.97 -37.76
N MET A 618 -6.39 6.04 -37.00
CA MET A 618 -6.75 4.61 -36.97
C MET A 618 -7.81 4.28 -35.91
N ASP A 619 -8.41 5.28 -35.27
CA ASP A 619 -9.49 5.12 -34.29
C ASP A 619 -10.77 4.60 -35.01
N PRO A 620 -11.24 3.38 -34.70
CA PRO A 620 -12.40 2.77 -35.37
C PRO A 620 -13.72 3.51 -35.09
N THR A 621 -13.73 4.44 -34.14
CA THR A 621 -14.90 5.31 -33.89
C THR A 621 -14.96 6.51 -34.84
N LYS A 622 -13.88 6.80 -35.58
CA LYS A 622 -13.77 7.92 -36.52
C LYS A 622 -13.77 7.45 -37.98
N ARG A 623 -14.36 8.26 -38.88
CA ARG A 623 -14.53 7.92 -40.32
C ARG A 623 -13.26 7.38 -41.01
N PRO A 624 -12.04 7.92 -40.80
CA PRO A 624 -10.83 7.39 -41.43
C PRO A 624 -10.47 5.98 -40.91
N GLY A 625 -10.63 5.74 -39.60
CA GLY A 625 -10.36 4.43 -38.99
C GLY A 625 -11.39 3.37 -39.40
N GLN A 626 -12.67 3.75 -39.60
CA GLN A 626 -13.71 2.86 -40.13
C GLN A 626 -13.44 2.39 -41.57
N LEU A 627 -12.87 3.28 -42.40
CA LEU A 627 -12.47 2.96 -43.78
C LEU A 627 -11.28 1.99 -43.82
N ILE A 628 -10.30 2.21 -42.94
CA ILE A 628 -9.12 1.34 -42.82
C ILE A 628 -9.51 -0.04 -42.27
N ASP A 629 -10.38 -0.11 -41.26
CA ASP A 629 -10.83 -1.39 -40.69
C ASP A 629 -11.66 -2.21 -41.70
N ARG A 630 -12.50 -1.56 -42.51
CA ARG A 630 -13.21 -2.22 -43.63
C ARG A 630 -12.26 -2.74 -44.72
N ALA A 631 -11.22 -1.98 -45.06
CA ALA A 631 -10.21 -2.40 -46.04
C ALA A 631 -9.39 -3.60 -45.54
N VAL A 632 -9.02 -3.61 -44.25
CA VAL A 632 -8.26 -4.71 -43.63
C VAL A 632 -9.11 -5.99 -43.52
N ARG A 633 -10.40 -5.88 -43.16
CA ARG A 633 -11.35 -7.02 -43.16
C ARG A 633 -11.59 -7.58 -44.57
N GLY A 634 -11.73 -6.72 -45.58
CA GLY A 634 -11.88 -7.15 -46.98
C GLY A 634 -10.64 -7.88 -47.54
N LEU A 635 -9.45 -7.54 -47.07
CA LEU A 635 -8.20 -8.22 -47.42
C LEU A 635 -8.01 -9.56 -46.71
N THR A 636 -8.54 -9.72 -45.50
CA THR A 636 -8.47 -10.98 -44.74
C THR A 636 -9.51 -12.01 -45.20
N GLU A 637 -10.68 -11.58 -45.68
CA GLU A 637 -11.67 -12.49 -46.29
C GLU A 637 -11.25 -13.02 -47.67
N ARG A 638 -10.54 -12.21 -48.48
CA ARG A 638 -9.96 -12.69 -49.76
C ARG A 638 -8.88 -13.76 -49.60
N ARG A 639 -8.22 -13.82 -48.44
CA ARG A 639 -7.20 -14.83 -48.12
C ARG A 639 -7.77 -16.16 -47.62
N LYS A 640 -9.06 -16.22 -47.26
CA LYS A 640 -9.76 -17.46 -46.86
C LYS A 640 -10.49 -18.17 -48.01
N LYS A 641 -10.48 -17.60 -49.22
CA LYS A 641 -11.08 -18.18 -50.43
C LYS A 641 -10.03 -18.49 -51.54
N SER A 642 -8.76 -18.59 -51.15
CA SER A 642 -7.64 -18.97 -52.03
C SER A 642 -6.97 -20.23 -51.51
#